data_AF-A0A831ZFF9-F1
#
_entry.id   AF-A0A831ZFF9-F1
#
_cell.length_a   1.000
_cell.length_b   1.000
_cell.length_c   1.000
_cell.angle_alpha   90.00
_cell.angle_beta   90.00
_cell.angle_gamma   90.00
#
_symmetry.space_group_name_H-M   'P 1'
#
loop_
_entity.id
_entity.type
_entity.pdbx_description
1 polymer ?
#
loop_
_entity_poly.entity_id
_entity_poly.type
_entity_poly.pdbx_seq_one_letter_code
_entity_poly.pdbx_strand_id
1 'polypeptide(L)'
;MNIILFRLIAVSILSILSTSCALTSSQTASPSQEAIKKARSLSKSGFYLRAASIYQELAVKEKSPNSDKLLLRAVDLFIKSRDYSQARRAAVDINPLSLSSRERVLYYLLYGKSEIKLGHQRNALEKLDQISPSLLARPEQQLYHILRVKALEGLGRQLESAKERIKLSQFLDEGEEFAHNNKRISKTLREIAPEMLRHQRSTAPHTLRGWIDYILIIQETLTDSAERERYLQRWRDQYPGHAAIYSDLTPRAEDNGLLPLGVVSNVAVILPHNGQYTAASHAIKQGMLTARDEQEGKVAPRIKFYDSSMGNITTIYKQVLDDGAELVIGPLQKQKIKQLLVSTSLETPMLALNQLDGITQNNLYQIGLNPRDEIEQVAALAWEDGYRRALVFVPKTSLGERAARLFSEYWEAIGGVTLEVSSYTSNTKELTKSVSVLLNLDESLARRRQLQSQVGKLEFTPRPRHDADMLFLLAKPTDARIIRPLLSFYRVNYLPVYSTSKVYSGKPEPSQDNDLSGIIFCGEPSKFDQIEQQEQEETASQYQVAVRNIPLLNLGFDTYNMISGLSVLQKDPTQRLQGKTGVLWLDKDNNIRRQLTCGQFKDGYVQKIGLGPVLQAEDQATSSLFEEQLQTNEKPHNGHGQYKTLRTEAPSHFKLNSQ
;
A
#
# COMPACT_ATOMS: atom_id res chain seq x y z
N MET A 1 17.10 -31.97 102.02
CA MET A 1 16.94 -31.11 100.82
C MET A 1 18.10 -31.31 99.84
N ASN A 2 18.48 -32.56 99.52
CA ASN A 2 19.63 -32.87 98.65
C ASN A 2 19.36 -34.01 97.65
N ILE A 3 18.10 -34.45 97.51
CA ILE A 3 17.70 -35.52 96.57
C ILE A 3 16.89 -34.97 95.39
N ILE A 4 16.35 -33.75 95.50
CA ILE A 4 15.61 -33.06 94.42
C ILE A 4 16.56 -32.38 93.42
N LEU A 5 17.75 -31.97 93.86
CA LEU A 5 18.73 -31.27 93.00
C LEU A 5 19.43 -32.21 92.00
N PHE A 6 19.56 -33.51 92.32
CA PHE A 6 20.26 -34.48 91.46
C PHE A 6 19.37 -35.08 90.35
N ARG A 7 18.03 -35.01 90.48
CA ARG A 7 17.10 -35.44 89.41
C ARG A 7 16.86 -34.37 88.34
N LEU A 8 17.08 -33.09 88.65
CA LEU A 8 16.91 -31.99 87.69
C LEU A 8 18.10 -31.83 86.72
N ILE A 9 19.30 -32.29 87.11
CA ILE A 9 20.50 -32.23 86.25
C ILE A 9 20.53 -33.42 85.26
N ALA A 10 20.01 -34.59 85.64
CA ALA A 10 19.97 -35.76 84.76
C ALA A 10 18.90 -35.67 83.64
N VAL A 11 17.82 -34.89 83.84
CA VAL A 11 16.77 -34.68 82.80
C VAL A 11 17.14 -33.55 81.83
N SER A 12 18.03 -32.64 82.22
CA SER A 12 18.46 -31.51 81.37
C SER A 12 19.58 -31.86 80.37
N ILE A 13 20.28 -32.98 80.55
CA ILE A 13 21.33 -33.43 79.61
C ILE A 13 20.80 -34.44 78.57
N LEU A 14 19.69 -35.14 78.85
CA LEU A 14 19.08 -36.08 77.90
C LEU A 14 18.10 -35.43 76.90
N SER A 15 17.77 -34.15 77.08
CA SER A 15 16.92 -33.37 76.17
C SER A 15 17.72 -32.47 75.21
N ILE A 16 19.06 -32.45 75.30
CA ILE A 16 19.95 -31.71 74.38
C ILE A 16 20.55 -32.64 73.30
N LEU A 17 20.34 -33.96 73.38
CA LEU A 17 20.82 -34.92 72.38
C LEU A 17 19.76 -35.42 71.38
N SER A 18 18.54 -34.87 71.40
CA SER A 18 17.47 -35.21 70.43
C SER A 18 17.11 -34.09 69.44
N THR A 19 17.86 -32.99 69.41
CA THR A 19 17.70 -31.89 68.42
C THR A 19 18.89 -31.76 67.47
N SER A 20 19.52 -32.88 67.09
CA SER A 20 20.55 -32.88 66.03
C SER A 20 20.34 -34.00 65.03
N CYS A 21 19.27 -33.87 64.25
CA CYS A 21 19.17 -34.35 62.86
C CYS A 21 17.88 -33.84 62.21
N ALA A 22 17.70 -32.52 62.20
CA ALA A 22 17.01 -31.92 61.06
C ALA A 22 18.12 -31.44 60.13
N LEU A 23 18.59 -32.32 59.24
CA LEU A 23 19.24 -31.88 58.02
C LEU A 23 18.22 -30.98 57.32
N THR A 24 18.34 -29.68 57.55
CA THR A 24 17.77 -28.67 56.66
C THR A 24 18.57 -28.83 55.39
N SER A 25 18.11 -29.70 54.49
CA SER A 25 18.54 -29.68 53.11
C SER A 25 18.21 -28.28 52.60
N SER A 26 19.19 -27.40 52.64
CA SER A 26 19.21 -26.22 51.81
C SER A 26 19.18 -26.76 50.39
N GLN A 27 17.96 -26.92 49.84
CA GLN A 27 17.77 -27.19 48.42
C GLN A 27 18.35 -25.97 47.70
N THR A 28 19.64 -26.06 47.35
CA THR A 28 20.25 -25.21 46.35
C THR A 28 19.37 -25.33 45.11
N ALA A 29 18.81 -24.19 44.68
CA ALA A 29 17.94 -24.14 43.52
C ALA A 29 18.64 -24.86 42.35
N SER A 30 17.92 -25.69 41.61
CA SER A 30 18.52 -26.42 40.49
C SER A 30 19.17 -25.43 39.50
N PRO A 31 20.22 -25.82 38.76
CA PRO A 31 20.86 -24.95 37.77
C PRO A 31 19.86 -24.32 36.77
N SER A 32 18.77 -25.03 36.44
CA SER A 32 17.68 -24.51 35.61
C SER A 32 16.86 -23.40 36.29
N GLN A 33 16.58 -23.50 37.59
CA GLN A 33 15.87 -22.47 38.34
C GLN A 33 16.71 -21.19 38.48
N GLU A 34 18.02 -21.32 38.65
CA GLU A 34 18.94 -20.19 38.72
C GLU A 34 19.06 -19.48 37.36
N ALA A 35 19.15 -20.23 36.27
CA ALA A 35 19.13 -19.67 34.91
C ALA A 35 17.79 -18.93 34.61
N ILE A 36 16.65 -19.47 35.05
CA ILE A 36 15.35 -18.79 34.92
C ILE A 36 15.32 -17.48 35.73
N LYS A 37 15.85 -17.47 36.96
CA LYS A 37 15.95 -16.23 37.77
C LYS A 37 16.83 -15.19 37.07
N LYS A 38 17.97 -15.62 36.50
CA LYS A 38 18.86 -14.75 35.73
C LYS A 38 18.17 -14.17 34.49
N ALA A 39 17.48 -15.00 33.70
CA ALA A 39 16.73 -14.54 32.53
C ALA A 39 15.65 -13.51 32.90
N ARG A 40 14.91 -13.74 34.00
CA ARG A 40 13.92 -12.78 34.52
C ARG A 40 14.55 -11.46 34.95
N SER A 41 15.70 -11.50 35.63
CA SER A 41 16.42 -10.30 36.02
C SER A 41 16.90 -9.50 34.80
N LEU A 42 17.50 -10.17 33.81
CA LEU A 42 17.93 -9.54 32.56
C LEU A 42 16.77 -8.90 31.80
N SER A 43 15.63 -9.60 31.71
CA SER A 43 14.42 -9.06 31.09
C SER A 43 13.91 -7.80 31.79
N LYS A 44 13.91 -7.76 33.14
CA LYS A 44 13.52 -6.56 33.91
C LYS A 44 14.48 -5.39 33.71
N SER A 45 15.76 -5.68 33.47
CA SER A 45 16.79 -4.68 33.18
C SER A 45 16.86 -4.30 31.70
N GLY A 46 15.91 -4.72 30.86
CA GLY A 46 15.86 -4.37 29.43
C GLY A 46 16.80 -5.19 28.52
N PHE A 47 17.56 -6.13 29.06
CA PHE A 47 18.47 -7.00 28.28
C PHE A 47 17.71 -8.18 27.64
N TYR A 48 16.72 -7.86 26.80
CA TYR A 48 15.77 -8.84 26.26
C TYR A 48 16.44 -9.93 25.42
N LEU A 49 17.39 -9.61 24.54
CA LEU A 49 18.05 -10.59 23.68
C LEU A 49 18.88 -11.62 24.48
N ARG A 50 19.56 -11.18 25.54
CA ARG A 50 20.30 -12.07 26.45
C ARG A 50 19.34 -12.93 27.27
N ALA A 51 18.23 -12.37 27.74
CA ALA A 51 17.20 -13.12 28.45
C ALA A 51 16.53 -14.18 27.55
N ALA A 52 16.23 -13.83 26.29
CA ALA A 52 15.65 -14.73 25.29
C ALA A 52 16.58 -15.91 25.00
N SER A 53 17.87 -15.65 24.82
CA SER A 53 18.89 -16.68 24.57
C SER A 53 18.94 -17.71 25.71
N ILE A 54 18.88 -17.27 26.97
CA ILE A 54 18.85 -18.19 28.12
C ILE A 54 17.60 -19.07 28.09
N TYR A 55 16.43 -18.52 27.78
CA TYR A 55 15.21 -19.33 27.67
C TYR A 55 15.28 -20.35 26.53
N GLN A 56 15.86 -19.97 25.38
CA GLN A 56 16.05 -20.86 24.26
C GLN A 56 17.02 -22.01 24.60
N GLU A 57 18.15 -21.71 25.27
CA GLU A 57 19.11 -22.72 25.74
C GLU A 57 18.48 -23.70 26.75
N LEU A 58 17.62 -23.20 27.65
CA LEU A 58 16.91 -24.05 28.59
C LEU A 58 15.87 -24.93 27.89
N ALA A 59 15.18 -24.41 26.86
CA ALA A 59 14.17 -25.15 26.13
C ALA A 59 14.74 -26.41 25.46
N VAL A 60 15.98 -26.36 24.96
CA VAL A 60 16.68 -27.50 24.35
C VAL A 60 16.90 -28.66 25.35
N LYS A 61 16.97 -28.36 26.65
CA LYS A 61 17.23 -29.34 27.72
C LYS A 61 15.96 -29.95 28.31
N GLU A 62 14.80 -29.45 27.92
CA GLU A 62 13.50 -29.85 28.45
C GLU A 62 12.67 -30.58 27.38
N LYS A 63 11.66 -31.34 27.81
CA LYS A 63 10.66 -31.93 26.89
C LYS A 63 9.40 -31.07 26.83
N SER A 64 8.61 -31.24 25.78
CA SER A 64 7.25 -30.69 25.72
C SER A 64 6.41 -31.19 26.93
N PRO A 65 5.62 -30.35 27.61
CA PRO A 65 5.27 -28.96 27.28
C PRO A 65 6.22 -27.89 27.85
N ASN A 66 7.20 -28.25 28.70
CA ASN A 66 8.08 -27.27 29.34
C ASN A 66 8.98 -26.55 28.32
N SER A 67 9.51 -27.29 27.34
CA SER A 67 10.29 -26.73 26.25
C SER A 67 9.50 -25.67 25.47
N ASP A 68 8.27 -25.98 25.07
CA ASP A 68 7.38 -25.07 24.34
C ASP A 68 7.08 -23.78 25.13
N LYS A 69 6.86 -23.89 26.46
CA LYS A 69 6.64 -22.74 27.34
C LYS A 69 7.88 -21.84 27.47
N LEU A 70 9.07 -22.43 27.46
CA LEU A 70 10.33 -21.69 27.49
C LEU A 70 10.58 -21.00 26.15
N LEU A 71 10.33 -21.68 25.03
CA LEU A 71 10.39 -21.07 23.70
C LEU A 71 9.41 -19.91 23.56
N LEU A 72 8.16 -20.05 24.03
CA LEU A 72 7.18 -18.96 23.98
C LEU A 72 7.65 -17.71 24.73
N ARG A 73 8.35 -17.86 25.87
CA ARG A 73 8.99 -16.73 26.57
C ARG A 73 10.14 -16.13 25.77
N ALA A 74 10.93 -16.97 25.10
CA ALA A 74 12.00 -16.49 24.22
C ALA A 74 11.42 -15.67 23.04
N VAL A 75 10.33 -16.14 22.42
CA VAL A 75 9.62 -15.44 21.34
C VAL A 75 9.18 -14.03 21.78
N ASP A 76 8.52 -13.91 22.93
CA ASP A 76 8.11 -12.60 23.48
C ASP A 76 9.30 -11.65 23.65
N LEU A 77 10.40 -12.16 24.20
CA LEU A 77 11.60 -11.36 24.44
C LEU A 77 12.34 -11.00 23.15
N PHE A 78 12.36 -11.88 22.14
CA PHE A 78 12.90 -11.55 20.82
C PHE A 78 12.08 -10.43 20.16
N ILE A 79 10.75 -10.48 20.27
CA ILE A 79 9.87 -9.40 19.81
C ILE A 79 10.14 -8.09 20.55
N LYS A 80 10.33 -8.12 21.87
CA LYS A 80 10.70 -6.95 22.68
C LYS A 80 12.07 -6.37 22.28
N SER A 81 13.00 -7.23 21.84
CA SER A 81 14.29 -6.81 21.28
C SER A 81 14.24 -6.39 19.81
N ARG A 82 13.07 -6.44 19.16
CA ARG A 82 12.86 -6.21 17.71
C ARG A 82 13.58 -7.21 16.80
N ASP A 83 14.05 -8.34 17.33
CA ASP A 83 14.63 -9.44 16.55
C ASP A 83 13.52 -10.40 16.08
N TYR A 84 12.76 -9.97 15.06
CA TYR A 84 11.63 -10.71 14.54
C TYR A 84 12.03 -12.01 13.83
N SER A 85 13.26 -12.07 13.30
CA SER A 85 13.80 -13.28 12.66
C SER A 85 14.03 -14.39 13.69
N GLN A 86 14.64 -14.07 14.83
CA GLN A 86 14.79 -15.01 15.94
C GLN A 86 13.45 -15.38 16.57
N ALA A 87 12.56 -14.41 16.75
CA ALA A 87 11.21 -14.67 17.25
C ALA A 87 10.47 -15.70 16.38
N ARG A 88 10.51 -15.52 15.05
CA ARG A 88 9.89 -16.45 14.10
C ARG A 88 10.52 -17.84 14.18
N ARG A 89 11.87 -17.94 14.19
CA ARG A 89 12.56 -19.23 14.29
C ARG A 89 12.15 -19.99 15.55
N ALA A 90 12.17 -19.32 16.71
CA ALA A 90 11.77 -19.94 17.97
C ALA A 90 10.28 -20.31 17.99
N ALA A 91 9.41 -19.54 17.30
CA ALA A 91 7.98 -19.85 17.22
C ALA A 91 7.70 -21.08 16.35
N VAL A 92 8.45 -21.30 15.27
CA VAL A 92 8.30 -22.50 14.39
C VAL A 92 8.46 -23.81 15.17
N ASP A 93 9.34 -23.83 16.16
CA ASP A 93 9.68 -25.04 16.93
C ASP A 93 8.66 -25.36 18.04
N ILE A 94 7.67 -24.51 18.28
CA ILE A 94 6.66 -24.68 19.32
C ILE A 94 5.53 -25.59 18.83
N ASN A 95 5.19 -26.61 19.61
CA ASN A 95 3.94 -27.35 19.41
C ASN A 95 2.76 -26.62 20.09
N PRO A 96 1.85 -25.94 19.36
CA PRO A 96 0.77 -25.17 19.97
C PRO A 96 -0.24 -26.03 20.77
N LEU A 97 -0.33 -27.33 20.49
CA LEU A 97 -1.25 -28.23 21.18
C LEU A 97 -0.79 -28.57 22.61
N SER A 98 0.50 -28.44 22.91
CA SER A 98 1.06 -28.67 24.25
C SER A 98 0.84 -27.49 25.20
N LEU A 99 0.55 -26.31 24.63
CA LEU A 99 0.30 -25.07 25.36
C LEU A 99 -1.13 -25.02 25.92
N SER A 100 -1.29 -24.36 27.07
CA SER A 100 -2.61 -24.02 27.59
C SER A 100 -3.36 -23.08 26.63
N SER A 101 -4.69 -22.98 26.76
CA SER A 101 -5.50 -22.13 25.88
C SER A 101 -5.01 -20.67 25.83
N ARG A 102 -4.60 -20.11 26.98
CA ARG A 102 -4.06 -18.75 27.06
C ARG A 102 -2.69 -18.62 26.41
N GLU A 103 -1.80 -19.58 26.65
CA GLU A 103 -0.46 -19.59 26.03
C GLU A 103 -0.54 -19.78 24.52
N ARG A 104 -1.49 -20.59 24.03
CA ARG A 104 -1.72 -20.81 22.60
C ARG A 104 -2.19 -19.55 21.88
N VAL A 105 -3.08 -18.77 22.50
CA VAL A 105 -3.47 -17.45 22.00
C VAL A 105 -2.25 -16.53 21.90
N LEU A 106 -1.47 -16.43 22.98
CA LEU A 106 -0.28 -15.59 23.01
C LEU A 106 0.72 -16.00 21.92
N TYR A 107 0.92 -17.31 21.75
CA TYR A 107 1.74 -17.88 20.68
C TYR A 107 1.31 -17.37 19.30
N TYR A 108 0.03 -17.49 18.94
CA TYR A 108 -0.45 -17.05 17.63
C TYR A 108 -0.38 -15.52 17.44
N LEU A 109 -0.63 -14.73 18.48
CA LEU A 109 -0.47 -13.27 18.43
C LEU A 109 0.99 -12.86 18.18
N LEU A 110 1.93 -13.46 18.93
CA LEU A 110 3.36 -13.16 18.81
C LEU A 110 3.91 -13.66 17.48
N TYR A 111 3.52 -14.86 17.06
CA TYR A 111 3.94 -15.42 15.77
C TYR A 111 3.41 -14.56 14.61
N GLY A 112 2.11 -14.24 14.60
CA GLY A 112 1.51 -13.34 13.62
C GLY A 112 2.21 -11.98 13.57
N LYS A 113 2.55 -11.40 14.73
CA LYS A 113 3.32 -10.14 14.82
C LYS A 113 4.71 -10.27 14.20
N SER A 114 5.41 -11.37 14.43
CA SER A 114 6.73 -11.60 13.82
C SER A 114 6.65 -11.73 12.29
N GLU A 115 5.64 -12.45 11.78
CA GLU A 115 5.40 -12.58 10.33
C GLU A 115 5.06 -11.22 9.69
N ILE A 116 4.22 -10.39 10.33
CA ILE A 116 3.93 -9.02 9.85
C ILE A 116 5.20 -8.19 9.73
N LYS A 117 6.04 -8.20 10.77
CA LYS A 117 7.28 -7.39 10.79
C LYS A 117 8.36 -7.90 9.83
N LEU A 118 8.22 -9.13 9.33
CA LEU A 118 9.08 -9.70 8.28
C LEU A 118 8.47 -9.55 6.87
N GLY A 119 7.31 -8.90 6.73
CA GLY A 119 6.66 -8.72 5.44
C GLY A 119 6.04 -10.01 4.89
N HIS A 120 5.61 -10.92 5.77
CA HIS A 120 4.94 -12.18 5.43
C HIS A 120 3.46 -12.13 5.86
N GLN A 121 2.70 -11.22 5.27
CA GLN A 121 1.34 -10.88 5.71
C GLN A 121 0.36 -12.06 5.57
N ARG A 122 0.49 -12.88 4.52
CA ARG A 122 -0.34 -14.09 4.33
C ARG A 122 -0.15 -15.10 5.47
N ASN A 123 1.10 -15.36 5.85
CA ASN A 123 1.42 -16.26 6.97
C ASN A 123 0.89 -15.68 8.29
N ALA A 124 1.01 -14.36 8.47
CA ALA A 124 0.48 -13.70 9.66
C ALA A 124 -1.03 -13.90 9.80
N LEU A 125 -1.81 -13.71 8.73
CA LEU A 125 -3.25 -13.96 8.76
C LEU A 125 -3.56 -15.42 9.08
N GLU A 126 -2.86 -16.36 8.46
CA GLU A 126 -3.06 -17.79 8.74
C GLU A 126 -2.87 -18.12 10.23
N LYS A 127 -1.87 -17.52 10.89
CA LYS A 127 -1.65 -17.70 12.34
C LYS A 127 -2.73 -17.00 13.17
N LEU A 128 -3.12 -15.79 12.80
CA LEU A 128 -4.16 -15.05 13.50
C LEU A 128 -5.53 -15.73 13.36
N ASP A 129 -5.85 -16.34 12.22
CA ASP A 129 -7.11 -17.08 11.97
C ASP A 129 -7.28 -18.29 12.91
N GLN A 130 -6.22 -18.76 13.56
CA GLN A 130 -6.29 -19.82 14.58
C GLN A 130 -6.86 -19.34 15.92
N ILE A 131 -7.02 -18.03 16.12
CA ILE A 131 -7.51 -17.45 17.37
C ILE A 131 -9.02 -17.21 17.26
N SER A 132 -9.77 -17.68 18.26
CA SER A 132 -11.18 -17.32 18.42
C SER A 132 -11.30 -16.02 19.22
N PRO A 133 -11.61 -14.87 18.60
CA PRO A 133 -11.57 -13.56 19.26
C PRO A 133 -12.58 -13.42 20.41
N SER A 134 -13.68 -14.17 20.38
CA SER A 134 -14.69 -14.17 21.45
C SER A 134 -14.17 -14.66 22.82
N LEU A 135 -13.04 -15.36 22.85
CA LEU A 135 -12.43 -15.89 24.07
C LEU A 135 -11.34 -14.98 24.66
N LEU A 136 -11.05 -13.87 24.00
CA LEU A 136 -10.01 -12.92 24.40
C LEU A 136 -10.56 -11.86 25.34
N ALA A 137 -9.75 -11.38 26.28
CA ALA A 137 -10.09 -10.16 27.01
C ALA A 137 -9.90 -8.93 26.10
N ARG A 138 -10.48 -7.80 26.50
CA ARG A 138 -10.56 -6.59 25.66
C ARG A 138 -9.20 -6.14 25.09
N PRO A 139 -8.09 -6.08 25.85
CA PRO A 139 -6.79 -5.68 25.31
C PRO A 139 -6.26 -6.66 24.25
N GLU A 140 -6.44 -7.97 24.44
CA GLU A 140 -6.06 -8.98 23.46
C GLU A 140 -6.94 -8.93 22.20
N GLN A 141 -8.23 -8.59 22.31
CA GLN A 141 -9.10 -8.35 21.16
C GLN A 141 -8.64 -7.14 20.33
N GLN A 142 -8.29 -6.04 21.00
CA GLN A 142 -7.72 -4.87 20.32
C GLN A 142 -6.45 -5.25 19.56
N LEU A 143 -5.49 -5.91 20.23
CA LEU A 143 -4.24 -6.33 19.60
C LEU A 143 -4.48 -7.29 18.43
N TYR A 144 -5.37 -8.28 18.60
CA TYR A 144 -5.74 -9.21 17.56
C TYR A 144 -6.24 -8.49 16.30
N HIS A 145 -7.21 -7.58 16.45
CA HIS A 145 -7.75 -6.83 15.32
C HIS A 145 -6.71 -5.89 14.70
N ILE A 146 -5.85 -5.26 15.51
CA ILE A 146 -4.74 -4.42 15.01
C ILE A 146 -3.79 -5.24 14.14
N LEU A 147 -3.39 -6.44 14.58
CA LEU A 147 -2.48 -7.30 13.80
C LEU A 147 -3.14 -7.76 12.50
N ARG A 148 -4.42 -8.12 12.54
CA ARG A 148 -5.18 -8.50 11.33
C ARG A 148 -5.31 -7.35 10.35
N VAL A 149 -5.63 -6.15 10.83
CA VAL A 149 -5.67 -4.93 10.02
C VAL A 149 -4.32 -4.73 9.32
N LYS A 150 -3.20 -4.80 10.04
CA LYS A 150 -1.85 -4.65 9.45
C LYS A 150 -1.57 -5.70 8.38
N ALA A 151 -1.94 -6.95 8.63
CA ALA A 151 -1.75 -8.03 7.67
C ALA A 151 -2.67 -7.89 6.44
N LEU A 152 -3.92 -7.43 6.60
CA LEU A 152 -4.84 -7.16 5.49
C LEU A 152 -4.42 -5.94 4.68
N GLU A 153 -3.95 -4.87 5.34
CA GLU A 153 -3.42 -3.66 4.68
C GLU A 153 -2.19 -4.00 3.83
N GLY A 154 -1.24 -4.77 4.37
CA GLY A 154 -0.07 -5.23 3.60
C GLY A 154 -0.33 -6.46 2.72
N LEU A 155 -1.59 -6.85 2.52
CA LEU A 155 -2.05 -7.74 1.45
C LEU A 155 -2.87 -6.96 0.40
N GLY A 156 -2.92 -5.63 0.49
CA GLY A 156 -3.75 -4.78 -0.36
C GLY A 156 -5.25 -5.10 -0.27
N ARG A 157 -5.73 -5.72 0.81
CA ARG A 157 -7.15 -6.09 0.98
C ARG A 157 -7.93 -4.97 1.66
N GLN A 158 -8.15 -3.85 0.98
CA GLN A 158 -8.70 -2.61 1.58
C GLN A 158 -10.08 -2.84 2.22
N LEU A 159 -11.00 -3.49 1.52
CA LEU A 159 -12.36 -3.70 2.03
C LEU A 159 -12.36 -4.56 3.31
N GLU A 160 -11.57 -5.63 3.33
CA GLU A 160 -11.45 -6.51 4.49
C GLU A 160 -10.74 -5.81 5.64
N SER A 161 -9.71 -4.99 5.37
CA SER A 161 -9.09 -4.14 6.38
C SER A 161 -10.08 -3.15 6.99
N ALA A 162 -10.90 -2.48 6.18
CA ALA A 162 -11.93 -1.57 6.68
C ALA A 162 -12.98 -2.31 7.54
N LYS A 163 -13.44 -3.49 7.11
CA LYS A 163 -14.33 -4.35 7.90
C LYS A 163 -13.70 -4.72 9.24
N GLU A 164 -12.41 -5.06 9.25
CA GLU A 164 -11.69 -5.43 10.47
C GLU A 164 -11.48 -4.23 11.40
N ARG A 165 -11.23 -3.04 10.87
CA ARG A 165 -11.18 -1.79 11.63
C ARG A 165 -12.53 -1.44 12.25
N ILE A 166 -13.65 -1.71 11.57
CA ILE A 166 -15.00 -1.52 12.14
C ILE A 166 -15.21 -2.46 13.34
N LYS A 167 -14.68 -3.68 13.32
CA LYS A 167 -14.68 -4.57 14.50
C LYS A 167 -13.80 -3.99 15.60
N LEU A 168 -12.60 -3.51 15.26
CA LEU A 168 -11.70 -2.85 16.22
C LEU A 168 -12.38 -1.68 16.94
N SER A 169 -13.18 -0.85 16.23
CA SER A 169 -13.89 0.29 16.83
C SER A 169 -14.77 -0.10 18.02
N GLN A 170 -15.29 -1.33 18.08
CA GLN A 170 -16.12 -1.81 19.20
C GLN A 170 -15.32 -1.95 20.51
N PHE A 171 -14.00 -2.00 20.40
CA PHE A 171 -13.09 -2.19 21.52
C PHE A 171 -12.32 -0.93 21.88
N LEU A 172 -12.47 0.17 21.13
CA LEU A 172 -11.83 1.46 21.44
C LEU A 172 -12.79 2.33 22.25
N ASP A 173 -12.25 3.03 23.24
CA ASP A 173 -13.00 4.07 23.95
C ASP A 173 -13.04 5.35 23.10
N GLU A 174 -14.13 6.12 23.20
CA GLU A 174 -14.24 7.40 22.49
C GLU A 174 -13.11 8.34 22.92
N GLY A 175 -12.32 8.78 21.94
CA GLY A 175 -11.08 9.51 22.16
C GLY A 175 -10.23 9.54 20.88
N GLU A 176 -8.95 9.87 21.03
CA GLU A 176 -8.03 10.05 19.90
C GLU A 176 -7.87 8.78 19.06
N GLU A 177 -7.69 7.62 19.70
CA GLU A 177 -7.53 6.33 18.99
C GLU A 177 -8.78 5.95 18.20
N PHE A 178 -9.97 6.18 18.77
CA PHE A 178 -11.25 5.94 18.11
C PHE A 178 -11.43 6.86 16.90
N ALA A 179 -11.18 8.15 17.05
CA ALA A 179 -11.22 9.12 15.95
C ALA A 179 -10.20 8.76 14.86
N HIS A 180 -8.97 8.39 15.23
CA HIS A 180 -7.94 7.96 14.30
C HIS A 180 -8.37 6.71 13.53
N ASN A 181 -8.93 5.70 14.21
CA ASN A 181 -9.42 4.49 13.55
C ASN A 181 -10.57 4.80 12.57
N ASN A 182 -11.49 5.69 12.95
CA ASN A 182 -12.61 6.12 12.09
C ASN A 182 -12.12 6.89 10.86
N LYS A 183 -11.11 7.76 11.00
CA LYS A 183 -10.44 8.42 9.87
C LYS A 183 -9.74 7.42 8.94
N ARG A 184 -9.18 6.34 9.48
CA ARG A 184 -8.58 5.26 8.69
C ARG A 184 -9.63 4.43 7.96
N ILE A 185 -10.73 4.04 8.62
CA ILE A 185 -11.86 3.35 7.97
C ILE A 185 -12.33 4.16 6.77
N SER A 186 -12.58 5.45 6.97
CA SER A 186 -13.08 6.30 5.90
C SER A 186 -12.09 6.42 4.74
N LYS A 187 -10.81 6.66 5.03
CA LYS A 187 -9.76 6.73 4.00
C LYS A 187 -9.71 5.46 3.17
N THR A 188 -9.66 4.31 3.84
CA THR A 188 -9.61 3.00 3.18
C THR A 188 -10.83 2.74 2.31
N LEU A 189 -12.03 3.11 2.76
CA LEU A 189 -13.25 2.94 1.96
C LEU A 189 -13.33 3.90 0.77
N ARG A 190 -12.81 5.14 0.88
CA ARG A 190 -12.76 6.10 -0.25
C ARG A 190 -11.87 5.65 -1.40
N GLU A 191 -10.90 4.79 -1.12
CA GLU A 191 -10.00 4.20 -2.12
C GLU A 191 -10.68 3.06 -2.90
N ILE A 192 -11.89 2.64 -2.51
CA ILE A 192 -12.67 1.61 -3.20
C ILE A 192 -13.64 2.27 -4.18
N ALA A 193 -13.77 1.68 -5.37
CA ALA A 193 -14.69 2.14 -6.40
C ALA A 193 -16.16 2.11 -5.93
N PRO A 194 -17.00 3.13 -6.26
CA PRO A 194 -18.40 3.20 -5.85
C PRO A 194 -19.21 1.94 -6.19
N GLU A 195 -18.98 1.32 -7.36
CA GLU A 195 -19.72 0.10 -7.76
C GLU A 195 -19.42 -1.10 -6.84
N MET A 196 -18.16 -1.26 -6.42
CA MET A 196 -17.78 -2.30 -5.47
C MET A 196 -18.42 -2.05 -4.10
N LEU A 197 -18.48 -0.78 -3.69
CA LEU A 197 -19.16 -0.38 -2.46
C LEU A 197 -20.66 -0.63 -2.55
N ARG A 198 -21.33 -0.28 -3.66
CA ARG A 198 -22.76 -0.57 -3.92
C ARG A 198 -23.06 -2.07 -3.89
N HIS A 199 -22.23 -2.87 -4.56
CA HIS A 199 -22.36 -4.33 -4.52
C HIS A 199 -22.26 -4.83 -3.07
N GLN A 200 -21.24 -4.40 -2.32
CA GLN A 200 -21.06 -4.77 -0.92
C GLN A 200 -22.19 -4.26 -0.01
N ARG A 201 -22.76 -3.09 -0.31
CA ARG A 201 -23.86 -2.46 0.44
C ARG A 201 -25.09 -3.37 0.55
N SER A 202 -25.42 -4.07 -0.54
CA SER A 202 -26.62 -4.91 -0.67
C SER A 202 -26.70 -6.02 0.39
N THR A 203 -25.54 -6.55 0.80
CA THR A 203 -25.41 -7.64 1.80
C THR A 203 -24.78 -7.18 3.11
N ALA A 204 -24.41 -5.89 3.22
CA ALA A 204 -23.70 -5.36 4.39
C ALA A 204 -24.58 -5.31 5.64
N PRO A 205 -24.05 -5.67 6.83
CA PRO A 205 -24.66 -5.37 8.12
C PRO A 205 -24.88 -3.86 8.32
N HIS A 206 -25.78 -3.48 9.23
CA HIS A 206 -26.19 -2.08 9.44
C HIS A 206 -25.02 -1.10 9.60
N THR A 207 -24.03 -1.43 10.46
CA THR A 207 -22.84 -0.58 10.69
C THR A 207 -21.97 -0.43 9.45
N LEU A 208 -21.71 -1.52 8.72
CA LEU A 208 -20.93 -1.43 7.49
C LEU A 208 -21.70 -0.66 6.41
N ARG A 209 -23.02 -0.86 6.32
CA ARG A 209 -23.88 -0.12 5.40
C ARG A 209 -23.86 1.37 5.69
N GLY A 210 -23.93 1.78 6.96
CA GLY A 210 -23.80 3.19 7.36
C GLY A 210 -22.48 3.81 6.92
N TRP A 211 -21.36 3.11 7.10
CA TRP A 211 -20.06 3.53 6.55
C TRP A 211 -20.07 3.63 5.03
N ILE A 212 -20.59 2.63 4.32
CA ILE A 212 -20.65 2.64 2.85
C ILE A 212 -21.50 3.81 2.35
N ASP A 213 -22.68 4.02 2.92
CA ASP A 213 -23.60 5.08 2.51
C ASP A 213 -22.98 6.46 2.75
N TYR A 214 -22.30 6.65 3.88
CA TYR A 214 -21.55 7.88 4.17
C TYR A 214 -20.48 8.14 3.10
N ILE A 215 -19.70 7.11 2.74
CA ILE A 215 -18.60 7.25 1.79
C ILE A 215 -19.10 7.48 0.36
N LEU A 216 -20.18 6.80 -0.06
CA LEU A 216 -20.82 7.02 -1.35
C LEU A 216 -21.32 8.46 -1.47
N ILE A 217 -21.97 9.01 -0.43
CA ILE A 217 -22.39 10.42 -0.41
C ILE A 217 -21.18 11.34 -0.64
N ILE A 218 -20.08 11.12 0.08
CA ILE A 218 -18.87 11.94 -0.08
C ILE A 218 -18.30 11.82 -1.50
N GLN A 219 -18.18 10.60 -2.05
CA GLN A 219 -17.62 10.35 -3.39
C GLN A 219 -18.49 10.90 -4.52
N GLU A 220 -19.82 10.88 -4.39
CA GLU A 220 -20.76 11.27 -5.45
C GLU A 220 -21.04 12.77 -5.46
N THR A 221 -20.87 13.44 -4.32
CA THR A 221 -21.14 14.88 -4.15
C THR A 221 -19.86 15.70 -4.01
N LEU A 222 -18.72 15.21 -4.53
CA LEU A 222 -17.40 15.84 -4.35
C LEU A 222 -17.37 17.32 -4.79
N THR A 223 -18.09 17.66 -5.85
CA THR A 223 -18.11 19.00 -6.44
C THR A 223 -19.32 19.85 -6.03
N ASP A 224 -20.30 19.29 -5.32
CA ASP A 224 -21.51 20.00 -4.89
C ASP A 224 -21.70 19.91 -3.37
N SER A 225 -21.22 20.94 -2.66
CA SER A 225 -21.30 20.98 -1.19
C SER A 225 -22.72 21.11 -0.65
N ALA A 226 -23.63 21.75 -1.40
CA ALA A 226 -25.01 21.94 -0.96
C ALA A 226 -25.81 20.65 -1.10
N GLU A 227 -25.61 19.92 -2.19
CA GLU A 227 -26.12 18.57 -2.36
C GLU A 227 -25.57 17.62 -1.30
N ARG A 228 -24.25 17.64 -1.06
CA ARG A 228 -23.61 16.86 0.00
C ARG A 228 -24.28 17.04 1.35
N GLU A 229 -24.47 18.27 1.81
CA GLU A 229 -25.04 18.51 3.14
C GLU A 229 -26.48 18.00 3.24
N ARG A 230 -27.28 18.11 2.17
CA ARG A 230 -28.63 17.53 2.13
C ARG A 230 -28.64 16.01 2.23
N TYR A 231 -27.70 15.33 1.57
CA TYR A 231 -27.55 13.87 1.69
C TYR A 231 -27.00 13.45 3.05
N LEU A 232 -26.01 14.16 3.57
CA LEU A 232 -25.44 13.90 4.89
C LEU A 232 -26.48 14.09 6.01
N GLN A 233 -27.36 15.09 5.89
CA GLN A 233 -28.43 15.28 6.87
C GLN A 233 -29.38 14.07 6.90
N ARG A 234 -29.85 13.61 5.73
CA ARG A 234 -30.68 12.39 5.64
C ARG A 234 -29.95 11.15 6.18
N TRP A 235 -28.64 11.05 5.93
CA TRP A 235 -27.83 9.97 6.45
C TRP A 235 -27.74 10.00 7.99
N ARG A 236 -27.59 11.19 8.61
CA ARG A 236 -27.58 11.34 10.08
C ARG A 236 -28.92 10.89 10.69
N ASP A 237 -30.02 11.19 10.02
CA ASP A 237 -31.36 10.76 10.45
C ASP A 237 -31.53 9.23 10.36
N GLN A 238 -30.95 8.60 9.33
CA GLN A 238 -30.99 7.15 9.12
C GLN A 238 -30.02 6.36 10.02
N TYR A 239 -28.88 6.95 10.38
CA TYR A 239 -27.79 6.32 11.13
C TYR A 239 -27.44 7.11 12.41
N PRO A 240 -28.37 7.26 13.36
CA PRO A 240 -28.13 8.05 14.57
C PRO A 240 -26.95 7.49 15.39
N GLY A 241 -26.03 8.36 15.79
CA GLY A 241 -24.85 7.99 16.59
C GLY A 241 -23.79 7.16 15.86
N HIS A 242 -23.88 7.02 14.54
CA HIS A 242 -22.94 6.19 13.78
C HIS A 242 -21.52 6.77 13.74
N ALA A 243 -20.51 5.92 13.96
CA ALA A 243 -19.10 6.31 14.13
C ALA A 243 -18.48 7.11 12.96
N ALA A 244 -19.07 7.05 11.76
CA ALA A 244 -18.62 7.80 10.60
C ALA A 244 -18.63 9.32 10.78
N ILE A 245 -19.44 9.85 11.71
CA ILE A 245 -19.44 11.28 12.05
C ILE A 245 -18.09 11.76 12.60
N TYR A 246 -17.29 10.86 13.20
CA TYR A 246 -15.99 11.16 13.77
C TYR A 246 -14.83 11.00 12.79
N SER A 247 -15.12 10.80 11.49
CA SER A 247 -14.09 10.51 10.48
C SER A 247 -13.46 11.75 9.82
N ASP A 248 -13.88 12.95 10.25
CA ASP A 248 -13.29 14.25 9.88
C ASP A 248 -13.34 14.58 8.37
N LEU A 249 -14.36 14.06 7.67
CA LEU A 249 -14.50 14.19 6.19
C LEU A 249 -15.28 15.42 5.74
N THR A 250 -15.82 16.20 6.66
CA THR A 250 -16.36 17.51 6.32
C THR A 250 -15.18 18.46 6.20
N PRO A 251 -14.88 19.03 5.01
CA PRO A 251 -13.80 20.00 4.89
C PRO A 251 -14.10 21.16 5.85
N ARG A 252 -13.31 21.30 6.91
CA ARG A 252 -13.26 22.58 7.64
C ARG A 252 -12.65 23.57 6.68
N ALA A 253 -13.30 24.72 6.50
CA ALA A 253 -12.89 25.75 5.54
C ALA A 253 -11.49 26.35 5.82
N GLU A 254 -10.81 25.92 6.88
CA GLU A 254 -9.69 26.65 7.50
C GLU A 254 -8.33 25.93 7.43
N ASP A 255 -8.24 24.66 6.98
CA ASP A 255 -7.09 23.83 7.38
C ASP A 255 -5.87 23.80 6.44
N ASN A 256 -5.90 24.41 5.23
CA ASN A 256 -4.79 24.25 4.27
C ASN A 256 -4.01 25.51 3.88
N GLY A 257 -4.30 26.71 4.41
CA GLY A 257 -3.53 27.94 4.11
C GLY A 257 -3.48 28.39 2.62
N LEU A 258 -3.91 27.54 1.70
CA LEU A 258 -4.21 27.78 0.30
C LEU A 258 -5.70 28.08 0.23
N LEU A 259 -6.05 29.28 -0.25
CA LEU A 259 -7.44 29.56 -0.60
C LEU A 259 -7.83 28.57 -1.70
N PRO A 260 -8.86 27.75 -1.48
CA PRO A 260 -9.33 26.84 -2.52
C PRO A 260 -9.72 27.66 -3.74
N LEU A 261 -9.39 27.14 -4.93
CA LEU A 261 -10.00 27.64 -6.16
C LEU A 261 -11.52 27.72 -5.93
N GLY A 262 -12.09 28.93 -6.02
CA GLY A 262 -13.53 29.14 -5.93
C GLY A 262 -14.25 28.47 -7.11
N VAL A 263 -15.50 28.85 -7.34
CA VAL A 263 -16.17 28.45 -8.59
C VAL A 263 -15.46 29.13 -9.76
N VAL A 264 -14.70 28.36 -10.53
CA VAL A 264 -13.97 28.84 -11.72
C VAL A 264 -14.97 29.07 -12.85
N SER A 265 -15.05 30.31 -13.34
CA SER A 265 -15.98 30.72 -14.39
C SER A 265 -15.32 30.87 -15.76
N ASN A 266 -14.04 31.26 -15.80
CA ASN A 266 -13.30 31.50 -17.05
C ASN A 266 -12.06 30.61 -17.13
N VAL A 267 -12.04 29.71 -18.11
CA VAL A 267 -10.96 28.73 -18.30
C VAL A 267 -10.29 28.94 -19.66
N ALA A 268 -8.97 29.05 -19.65
CA ALA A 268 -8.17 29.09 -20.87
C ALA A 268 -7.51 27.73 -21.12
N VAL A 269 -7.58 27.23 -22.36
CA VAL A 269 -7.00 25.94 -22.76
C VAL A 269 -5.95 26.15 -23.84
N ILE A 270 -4.70 25.83 -23.54
CA ILE A 270 -3.55 26.02 -24.42
C ILE A 270 -3.16 24.67 -25.05
N LEU A 271 -3.46 24.49 -26.33
CA LEU A 271 -3.16 23.26 -27.09
C LEU A 271 -2.50 23.57 -28.44
N PRO A 272 -1.52 22.78 -28.92
CA PRO A 272 -0.96 22.96 -30.25
C PRO A 272 -1.93 22.50 -31.34
N HIS A 273 -2.15 23.33 -32.37
CA HIS A 273 -3.03 22.97 -33.49
C HIS A 273 -2.28 22.31 -34.67
N ASN A 274 -0.95 22.44 -34.72
CA ASN A 274 -0.12 21.91 -35.81
C ASN A 274 1.00 20.95 -35.33
N GLY A 275 1.68 20.34 -36.31
CA GLY A 275 2.82 19.46 -36.10
C GLY A 275 2.45 18.09 -35.52
N GLN A 276 3.41 17.46 -34.84
CA GLN A 276 3.28 16.08 -34.35
C GLN A 276 2.23 15.91 -33.23
N TYR A 277 1.73 17.01 -32.66
CA TYR A 277 0.78 16.99 -31.54
C TYR A 277 -0.69 17.21 -31.96
N THR A 278 -0.97 17.52 -33.23
CA THR A 278 -2.34 17.81 -33.70
C THR A 278 -3.34 16.72 -33.33
N ALA A 279 -3.00 15.45 -33.57
CA ALA A 279 -3.89 14.33 -33.27
C ALA A 279 -4.13 14.16 -31.76
N ALA A 280 -3.13 14.49 -30.93
CA ALA A 280 -3.25 14.43 -29.48
C ALA A 280 -4.11 15.59 -28.96
N SER A 281 -3.88 16.81 -29.45
CA SER A 281 -4.65 17.99 -29.09
C SER A 281 -6.10 17.91 -29.52
N HIS A 282 -6.38 17.33 -30.71
CA HIS A 282 -7.74 17.03 -31.13
C HIS A 282 -8.42 16.07 -30.17
N ALA A 283 -7.79 14.93 -29.84
CA ALA A 283 -8.36 13.96 -28.90
C ALA A 283 -8.65 14.58 -27.52
N ILE A 284 -7.70 15.31 -26.93
CA ILE A 284 -7.89 15.99 -25.64
C ILE A 284 -9.05 17.00 -25.73
N LYS A 285 -9.08 17.83 -26.77
CA LYS A 285 -10.14 18.81 -26.97
C LYS A 285 -11.51 18.14 -27.05
N GLN A 286 -11.65 17.07 -27.82
CA GLN A 286 -12.92 16.34 -27.94
C GLN A 286 -13.34 15.76 -26.59
N GLY A 287 -12.41 15.15 -25.84
CA GLY A 287 -12.71 14.61 -24.52
C GLY A 287 -13.20 15.67 -23.53
N MET A 288 -12.60 16.86 -23.55
CA MET A 288 -13.07 17.99 -22.73
C MET A 288 -14.48 18.43 -23.12
N LEU A 289 -14.79 18.48 -24.42
CA LEU A 289 -16.12 18.85 -24.90
C LEU A 289 -17.16 17.79 -24.55
N THR A 290 -16.83 16.50 -24.67
CA THR A 290 -17.70 15.40 -24.24
C THR A 290 -18.04 15.50 -22.75
N ALA A 291 -17.05 15.71 -21.88
CA ALA A 291 -17.29 15.87 -20.44
C ALA A 291 -18.13 17.11 -20.11
N ARG A 292 -17.98 18.19 -20.87
CA ARG A 292 -18.83 19.39 -20.74
C ARG A 292 -20.28 19.09 -21.08
N ASP A 293 -20.49 18.40 -22.20
CA ASP A 293 -21.82 18.11 -22.72
C ASP A 293 -22.56 17.10 -21.80
N GLU A 294 -21.84 16.19 -21.12
CA GLU A 294 -22.41 15.31 -20.08
C GLU A 294 -22.88 16.05 -18.81
N GLN A 295 -22.42 17.29 -18.58
CA GLN A 295 -22.80 18.10 -17.42
C GLN A 295 -23.92 19.10 -17.74
N GLU A 296 -24.70 18.85 -18.80
CA GLU A 296 -25.80 19.72 -19.24
C GLU A 296 -26.79 20.03 -18.09
N GLY A 297 -27.09 21.32 -17.88
CA GLY A 297 -27.94 21.80 -16.79
C GLY A 297 -27.20 22.25 -15.52
N LYS A 298 -25.88 22.07 -15.41
CA LYS A 298 -25.03 22.64 -14.34
C LYS A 298 -24.38 23.95 -14.81
N VAL A 299 -23.93 24.79 -13.87
CA VAL A 299 -23.16 26.01 -14.18
C VAL A 299 -21.81 25.59 -14.78
N ALA A 300 -21.67 25.70 -16.10
CA ALA A 300 -20.46 25.34 -16.82
C ALA A 300 -19.53 26.56 -17.00
N PRO A 301 -18.20 26.38 -16.84
CA PRO A 301 -17.24 27.44 -17.10
C PRO A 301 -17.19 27.81 -18.59
N ARG A 302 -16.91 29.07 -18.90
CA ARG A 302 -16.58 29.52 -20.25
C ARG A 302 -15.17 29.05 -20.60
N ILE A 303 -15.04 28.25 -21.66
CA ILE A 303 -13.76 27.73 -22.13
C ILE A 303 -13.31 28.48 -23.39
N LYS A 304 -12.11 29.05 -23.37
CA LYS A 304 -11.46 29.67 -24.53
C LYS A 304 -10.17 28.92 -24.89
N PHE A 305 -10.06 28.50 -26.15
CA PHE A 305 -8.90 27.75 -26.65
C PHE A 305 -7.86 28.69 -27.28
N TYR A 306 -6.59 28.42 -27.01
CA TYR A 306 -5.43 29.14 -27.52
C TYR A 306 -4.47 28.17 -28.20
N ASP A 307 -3.90 28.59 -29.32
CA ASP A 307 -2.94 27.78 -30.06
C ASP A 307 -1.50 28.03 -29.61
N SER A 308 -0.91 27.05 -28.91
CA SER A 308 0.50 27.11 -28.49
C SER A 308 1.52 27.11 -29.64
N SER A 309 1.07 26.83 -30.86
CA SER A 309 1.92 26.83 -32.06
C SER A 309 2.12 28.21 -32.67
N MET A 310 1.27 29.18 -32.35
CA MET A 310 1.25 30.51 -32.97
C MET A 310 2.27 31.51 -32.38
N GLY A 311 3.11 31.08 -31.43
CA GLY A 311 4.13 31.97 -30.88
C GLY A 311 4.88 31.47 -29.65
N ASN A 312 5.47 32.43 -28.95
CA ASN A 312 6.14 32.20 -27.67
C ASN A 312 5.09 31.92 -26.58
N ILE A 313 5.33 30.89 -25.76
CA ILE A 313 4.41 30.47 -24.70
C ILE A 313 4.17 31.57 -23.66
N THR A 314 5.18 32.38 -23.35
CA THR A 314 5.08 33.46 -22.38
C THR A 314 4.14 34.56 -22.87
N THR A 315 4.16 34.87 -24.17
CA THR A 315 3.23 35.83 -24.79
C THR A 315 1.79 35.31 -24.78
N ILE A 316 1.61 34.02 -25.10
CA ILE A 316 0.29 33.37 -25.06
C ILE A 316 -0.24 33.34 -23.63
N TYR A 317 0.60 33.00 -22.65
CA TYR A 317 0.20 33.00 -21.24
C TYR A 317 -0.20 34.39 -20.77
N LYS A 318 0.54 35.44 -21.14
CA LYS A 318 0.14 36.82 -20.84
C LYS A 318 -1.22 37.17 -21.44
N GLN A 319 -1.45 36.83 -22.71
CA GLN A 319 -2.75 37.05 -23.36
C GLN A 319 -3.88 36.31 -22.62
N VAL A 320 -3.63 35.09 -22.17
CA VAL A 320 -4.58 34.30 -21.38
C VAL A 320 -4.96 35.00 -20.08
N LEU A 321 -4.01 35.64 -19.40
CA LEU A 321 -4.27 36.42 -18.19
C LEU A 321 -5.03 37.71 -18.51
N ASP A 322 -4.65 38.42 -19.57
CA ASP A 322 -5.33 39.65 -20.02
C ASP A 322 -6.79 39.38 -20.40
N ASP A 323 -7.08 38.17 -20.90
CA ASP A 323 -8.43 37.68 -21.23
C ASP A 323 -9.24 37.22 -19.99
N GLY A 324 -8.69 37.34 -18.78
CA GLY A 324 -9.38 37.10 -17.51
C GLY A 324 -9.50 35.63 -17.10
N ALA A 325 -8.57 34.77 -17.51
CA ALA A 325 -8.58 33.37 -17.12
C ALA A 325 -8.31 33.16 -15.62
N GLU A 326 -9.18 32.40 -14.95
CA GLU A 326 -9.09 32.02 -13.54
C GLU A 326 -8.45 30.64 -13.35
N LEU A 327 -8.37 29.85 -14.42
CA LEU A 327 -7.64 28.59 -14.51
C LEU A 327 -7.08 28.43 -15.93
N VAL A 328 -5.82 28.02 -16.02
CA VAL A 328 -5.16 27.70 -17.29
C VAL A 328 -4.96 26.19 -17.40
N ILE A 329 -5.38 25.60 -18.51
CA ILE A 329 -5.16 24.19 -18.81
C ILE A 329 -4.17 24.08 -19.98
N GLY A 330 -3.11 23.29 -19.79
CA GLY A 330 -1.99 23.19 -20.72
C GLY A 330 -0.81 24.09 -20.33
N PRO A 331 0.26 24.11 -21.15
CA PRO A 331 0.36 23.45 -22.45
C PRO A 331 0.60 21.93 -22.38
N LEU A 332 0.43 21.24 -23.52
CA LEU A 332 0.69 19.80 -23.68
C LEU A 332 2.18 19.45 -23.83
N GLN A 333 2.98 20.37 -24.37
CA GLN A 333 4.37 20.11 -24.76
C GLN A 333 5.32 20.35 -23.58
N LYS A 334 6.07 19.33 -23.14
CA LYS A 334 7.06 19.45 -22.04
C LYS A 334 8.01 20.63 -22.21
N GLN A 335 8.45 20.91 -23.44
CA GLN A 335 9.36 22.02 -23.72
C GLN A 335 8.71 23.38 -23.46
N LYS A 336 7.44 23.57 -23.81
CA LYS A 336 6.70 24.82 -23.57
C LYS A 336 6.43 25.03 -22.08
N ILE A 337 6.12 23.95 -21.35
CA ILE A 337 6.00 24.01 -19.88
C ILE A 337 7.33 24.50 -19.29
N LYS A 338 8.46 23.87 -19.64
CA LYS A 338 9.79 24.30 -19.16
C LYS A 338 10.10 25.75 -19.50
N GLN A 339 9.85 26.17 -20.74
CA GLN A 339 10.08 27.55 -21.17
C GLN A 339 9.28 28.55 -20.34
N LEU A 340 8.01 28.28 -20.09
CA LEU A 340 7.14 29.16 -19.30
C LEU A 340 7.62 29.27 -17.85
N LEU A 341 7.92 28.14 -17.20
CA LEU A 341 8.32 28.11 -15.78
C LEU A 341 9.68 28.77 -15.53
N VAL A 342 10.58 28.80 -16.53
CA VAL A 342 11.86 29.52 -16.42
C VAL A 342 11.66 31.04 -16.47
N SER A 343 10.70 31.52 -17.26
CA SER A 343 10.53 32.95 -17.52
C SER A 343 9.46 33.64 -16.68
N THR A 344 8.61 32.89 -15.98
CA THR A 344 7.34 33.42 -15.47
C THR A 344 6.90 32.70 -14.20
N SER A 345 6.58 33.47 -13.16
CA SER A 345 5.81 32.99 -12.02
C SER A 345 4.33 32.87 -12.40
N LEU A 346 3.70 31.75 -12.07
CA LEU A 346 2.29 31.52 -12.37
C LEU A 346 1.39 32.30 -11.41
N GLU A 347 0.74 33.34 -11.92
CA GLU A 347 -0.21 34.17 -11.14
C GLU A 347 -1.55 33.44 -10.93
N THR A 348 -1.99 32.71 -11.96
CA THR A 348 -3.20 31.90 -11.96
C THR A 348 -2.85 30.41 -11.94
N PRO A 349 -3.62 29.57 -11.22
CA PRO A 349 -3.46 28.11 -11.27
C PRO A 349 -3.41 27.58 -12.71
N MET A 350 -2.44 26.71 -12.96
CA MET A 350 -2.20 26.05 -14.23
C MET A 350 -2.22 24.54 -14.05
N LEU A 351 -3.09 23.85 -14.78
CA LEU A 351 -3.08 22.40 -14.94
C LEU A 351 -2.38 22.05 -16.25
N ALA A 352 -1.06 21.83 -16.20
CA ALA A 352 -0.29 21.40 -17.34
C ALA A 352 -0.68 19.97 -17.76
N LEU A 353 -0.79 19.73 -19.08
CA LEU A 353 -1.22 18.44 -19.66
C LEU A 353 -0.05 17.48 -19.90
N ASN A 354 1.03 17.69 -19.16
CA ASN A 354 2.20 16.84 -19.15
C ASN A 354 2.97 17.07 -17.85
N GLN A 355 3.83 16.12 -17.51
CA GLN A 355 4.58 16.16 -16.25
C GLN A 355 6.08 16.37 -16.49
N LEU A 356 6.65 17.26 -15.69
CA LEU A 356 8.09 17.47 -15.54
C LEU A 356 8.54 16.84 -14.23
N ASP A 357 9.49 15.92 -14.31
CA ASP A 357 10.02 15.24 -13.12
C ASP A 357 10.81 16.23 -12.24
N GLY A 358 10.52 16.23 -10.94
CA GLY A 358 11.25 17.02 -9.93
C GLY A 358 10.98 18.54 -9.97
N ILE A 359 9.92 18.98 -10.64
CA ILE A 359 9.53 20.40 -10.69
C ILE A 359 8.27 20.60 -9.86
N THR A 360 8.38 21.43 -8.82
CA THR A 360 7.26 21.90 -8.00
C THR A 360 7.30 23.42 -7.93
N GLN A 361 6.14 24.05 -8.15
CA GLN A 361 5.98 25.50 -8.09
C GLN A 361 4.56 25.83 -7.64
N ASN A 362 4.39 26.96 -6.95
CA ASN A 362 3.07 27.48 -6.62
C ASN A 362 2.23 27.63 -7.89
N ASN A 363 0.93 27.31 -7.79
CA ASN A 363 -0.02 27.36 -8.90
C ASN A 363 0.29 26.41 -10.07
N LEU A 364 1.32 25.57 -10.01
CA LEU A 364 1.57 24.53 -11.02
C LEU A 364 0.98 23.20 -10.57
N TYR A 365 0.07 22.68 -11.38
CA TYR A 365 -0.50 21.33 -11.28
C TYR A 365 -0.22 20.59 -12.58
N GLN A 366 -0.04 19.27 -12.49
CA GLN A 366 0.37 18.48 -13.66
C GLN A 366 -0.47 17.21 -13.78
N ILE A 367 -1.10 17.00 -14.93
CA ILE A 367 -1.84 15.78 -15.25
C ILE A 367 -1.32 15.20 -16.57
N GLY A 368 -1.21 13.87 -16.64
CA GLY A 368 -0.83 13.21 -17.87
C GLY A 368 -0.85 11.69 -17.76
N LEU A 369 -0.70 11.02 -18.90
CA LEU A 369 -0.64 9.56 -18.98
C LEU A 369 0.79 9.06 -18.66
N ASN A 370 1.24 9.27 -17.43
CA ASN A 370 2.60 8.92 -17.02
C ASN A 370 2.75 7.38 -16.88
N PRO A 371 3.70 6.75 -17.59
CA PRO A 371 4.00 5.32 -17.43
C PRO A 371 4.38 4.92 -16.00
N ARG A 372 4.83 5.89 -15.18
CA ARG A 372 5.12 5.68 -13.76
C ARG A 372 3.95 5.08 -13.01
N ASP A 373 2.73 5.55 -13.26
CA ASP A 373 1.55 5.05 -12.54
C ASP A 373 1.33 3.56 -12.81
N GLU A 374 1.48 3.13 -14.06
CA GLU A 374 1.33 1.73 -14.48
C GLU A 374 2.43 0.84 -13.90
N ILE A 375 3.67 1.31 -13.93
CA ILE A 375 4.84 0.55 -13.49
C ILE A 375 4.84 0.38 -11.96
N GLU A 376 4.58 1.46 -11.22
CA GLU A 376 4.52 1.39 -9.75
C GLU A 376 3.36 0.48 -9.30
N GLN A 377 2.19 0.57 -9.92
CA GLN A 377 1.04 -0.25 -9.51
C GLN A 377 1.18 -1.71 -9.86
N VAL A 378 1.75 -2.04 -11.02
CA VAL A 378 1.97 -3.45 -11.37
C VAL A 378 3.07 -4.08 -10.51
N ALA A 379 4.11 -3.31 -10.17
CA ALA A 379 5.13 -3.73 -9.20
C ALA A 379 4.51 -3.90 -7.80
N ALA A 380 3.71 -2.94 -7.35
CA ALA A 380 3.01 -3.03 -6.07
C ALA A 380 2.09 -4.26 -6.01
N LEU A 381 1.37 -4.57 -7.07
CA LEU A 381 0.55 -5.78 -7.15
C LEU A 381 1.39 -7.06 -7.05
N ALA A 382 2.51 -7.15 -7.78
CA ALA A 382 3.42 -8.30 -7.69
C ALA A 382 4.02 -8.45 -6.28
N TRP A 383 4.31 -7.34 -5.61
CA TRP A 383 4.78 -7.34 -4.23
C TRP A 383 3.72 -7.88 -3.27
N GLU A 384 2.47 -7.43 -3.42
CA GLU A 384 1.30 -7.88 -2.65
C GLU A 384 0.99 -9.37 -2.88
N ASP A 385 1.24 -9.87 -4.08
CA ASP A 385 1.09 -11.29 -4.41
C ASP A 385 2.14 -12.18 -3.70
N GLY A 386 3.20 -11.57 -3.16
CA GLY A 386 4.24 -12.20 -2.34
C GLY A 386 5.58 -12.38 -3.04
N TYR A 387 5.75 -11.82 -4.25
CA TYR A 387 6.99 -11.93 -5.00
C TYR A 387 8.03 -10.94 -4.49
N ARG A 388 9.31 -11.35 -4.49
CA ARG A 388 10.43 -10.53 -3.97
C ARG A 388 11.57 -10.39 -4.96
N ARG A 389 11.72 -11.35 -5.87
CA ARG A 389 12.85 -11.42 -6.80
C ARG A 389 12.36 -11.30 -8.24
N ALA A 390 12.69 -10.20 -8.90
CA ALA A 390 12.15 -9.86 -10.21
C ALA A 390 13.19 -9.94 -11.33
N LEU A 391 12.73 -10.44 -12.49
CA LEU A 391 13.37 -10.18 -13.78
C LEU A 391 12.68 -9.02 -14.47
N VAL A 392 13.46 -8.25 -15.23
CA VAL A 392 12.97 -7.11 -16.00
C VAL A 392 13.29 -7.34 -17.46
N PHE A 393 12.27 -7.39 -18.32
CA PHE A 393 12.42 -7.59 -19.76
C PHE A 393 11.73 -6.49 -20.55
N VAL A 394 12.51 -5.71 -21.29
CA VAL A 394 12.04 -4.47 -21.94
C VAL A 394 12.56 -4.34 -23.38
N PRO A 395 11.86 -3.61 -24.28
CA PRO A 395 12.37 -3.38 -25.62
C PRO A 395 13.60 -2.47 -25.56
N LYS A 396 14.59 -2.72 -26.42
CA LYS A 396 15.82 -1.93 -26.57
C LYS A 396 15.52 -0.57 -27.20
N THR A 397 14.91 0.30 -26.41
CA THR A 397 14.42 1.64 -26.77
C THR A 397 14.56 2.55 -25.56
N SER A 398 14.61 3.88 -25.77
CA SER A 398 14.67 4.83 -24.66
C SER A 398 13.46 4.72 -23.71
N LEU A 399 12.30 4.28 -24.21
CA LEU A 399 11.14 3.99 -23.37
C LEU A 399 11.38 2.76 -22.49
N GLY A 400 11.93 1.67 -23.05
CA GLY A 400 12.23 0.45 -22.31
C GLY A 400 13.28 0.67 -21.24
N GLU A 401 14.35 1.40 -21.55
CA GLU A 401 15.39 1.75 -20.56
C GLU A 401 14.83 2.58 -19.39
N ARG A 402 13.97 3.56 -19.67
CA ARG A 402 13.30 4.35 -18.62
C ARG A 402 12.36 3.48 -17.79
N ALA A 403 11.61 2.58 -18.43
CA ALA A 403 10.69 1.69 -17.73
C ALA A 403 11.43 0.68 -16.83
N ALA A 404 12.53 0.10 -17.32
CA ALA A 404 13.37 -0.79 -16.52
C ALA A 404 13.94 -0.08 -15.30
N ARG A 405 14.51 1.12 -15.49
CA ARG A 405 15.03 1.93 -14.38
C ARG A 405 13.95 2.22 -13.35
N LEU A 406 12.80 2.71 -13.80
CA LEU A 406 11.70 3.08 -12.91
C LEU A 406 11.14 1.88 -12.14
N PHE A 407 10.99 0.74 -12.81
CA PHE A 407 10.58 -0.50 -12.16
C PHE A 407 11.58 -0.93 -11.11
N SER A 408 12.87 -1.01 -11.44
CA SER A 408 13.92 -1.43 -10.52
C SER A 408 14.05 -0.51 -9.31
N GLU A 409 14.07 0.81 -9.52
CA GLU A 409 14.12 1.80 -8.44
C GLU A 409 12.93 1.66 -7.49
N TYR A 410 11.71 1.52 -8.02
CA TYR A 410 10.52 1.36 -7.18
C TYR A 410 10.48 -0.01 -6.48
N TRP A 411 10.80 -1.09 -7.21
CA TRP A 411 10.82 -2.45 -6.69
C TRP A 411 11.80 -2.59 -5.53
N GLU A 412 13.00 -2.03 -5.66
CA GLU A 412 14.01 -2.02 -4.59
C GLU A 412 13.59 -1.13 -3.43
N ALA A 413 12.95 0.01 -3.70
CA ALA A 413 12.44 0.91 -2.66
C ALA A 413 11.34 0.27 -1.79
N ILE A 414 10.54 -0.64 -2.35
CA ILE A 414 9.54 -1.40 -1.58
C ILE A 414 10.09 -2.72 -0.99
N GLY A 415 11.39 -2.99 -1.11
CA GLY A 415 12.10 -4.12 -0.49
C GLY A 415 12.40 -5.31 -1.40
N GLY A 416 12.13 -5.18 -2.69
CA GLY A 416 12.40 -6.21 -3.70
C GLY A 416 13.84 -6.22 -4.20
N VAL A 417 14.18 -7.28 -4.93
CA VAL A 417 15.49 -7.47 -5.56
C VAL A 417 15.31 -7.62 -7.07
N THR A 418 15.93 -6.73 -7.84
CA THR A 418 16.08 -6.90 -9.29
C THR A 418 17.23 -7.87 -9.56
N LEU A 419 16.94 -9.06 -10.09
CA LEU A 419 17.97 -10.06 -10.38
C LEU A 419 18.68 -9.80 -11.72
N GLU A 420 17.91 -9.39 -12.72
CA GLU A 420 18.45 -9.11 -14.05
C GLU A 420 17.54 -8.15 -14.82
N VAL A 421 18.18 -7.23 -15.55
CA VAL A 421 17.53 -6.37 -16.53
C VAL A 421 18.04 -6.76 -17.91
N SER A 422 17.15 -7.32 -18.72
CA SER A 422 17.44 -7.79 -20.08
C SER A 422 16.61 -7.02 -21.10
N SER A 423 17.17 -6.82 -22.30
CA SER A 423 16.48 -6.10 -23.37
C SER A 423 16.33 -6.94 -24.65
N TYR A 424 15.30 -6.63 -25.43
CA TYR A 424 15.01 -7.32 -26.69
C TYR A 424 14.75 -6.37 -27.84
N THR A 425 14.85 -6.88 -29.07
CA THR A 425 14.38 -6.18 -30.28
C THR A 425 13.14 -6.90 -30.80
N SER A 426 12.23 -6.20 -31.49
CA SER A 426 11.01 -6.82 -32.03
C SER A 426 11.28 -7.76 -33.23
N ASN A 427 12.54 -7.99 -33.60
CA ASN A 427 12.88 -9.01 -34.60
C ASN A 427 12.72 -10.40 -33.98
N THR A 428 11.87 -11.25 -34.56
CA THR A 428 11.50 -12.56 -33.97
C THR A 428 12.71 -13.44 -33.63
N LYS A 429 13.73 -13.53 -34.50
CA LYS A 429 14.90 -14.38 -34.26
C LYS A 429 15.72 -13.87 -33.07
N GLU A 430 15.96 -12.57 -33.03
CA GLU A 430 16.69 -11.94 -31.92
C GLU A 430 15.88 -11.95 -30.62
N LEU A 431 14.56 -11.80 -30.69
CA LEU A 431 13.67 -11.89 -29.54
C LEU A 431 13.72 -13.29 -28.90
N THR A 432 13.68 -14.36 -29.70
CA THR A 432 13.85 -15.73 -29.19
C THR A 432 15.18 -15.90 -28.47
N LYS A 433 16.27 -15.34 -29.04
CA LYS A 433 17.59 -15.35 -28.41
C LYS A 433 17.61 -14.57 -27.10
N SER A 434 17.03 -13.38 -27.06
CA SER A 434 16.92 -12.57 -25.83
C SER A 434 16.14 -13.29 -24.72
N VAL A 435 15.09 -14.05 -25.06
CA VAL A 435 14.37 -14.89 -24.07
C VAL A 435 15.28 -16.02 -23.57
N SER A 436 16.09 -16.64 -24.43
CA SER A 436 17.05 -17.67 -24.00
C SER A 436 18.11 -17.12 -23.04
N VAL A 437 18.58 -15.89 -23.29
CA VAL A 437 19.53 -15.17 -22.41
C VAL A 437 18.89 -14.85 -21.07
N LEU A 438 17.69 -14.24 -21.06
CA LEU A 438 16.94 -13.89 -19.84
C LEU A 438 16.75 -15.09 -18.89
N LEU A 439 16.58 -16.29 -19.46
CA LEU A 439 16.36 -17.54 -18.75
C LEU A 439 17.66 -18.29 -18.38
N ASN A 440 18.83 -17.71 -18.67
CA ASN A 440 20.17 -18.30 -18.51
C ASN A 440 20.35 -19.67 -19.22
N LEU A 441 19.68 -19.87 -20.35
CA LEU A 441 19.77 -21.12 -21.10
C LEU A 441 21.13 -21.28 -21.79
N ASP A 442 21.79 -20.18 -22.16
CA ASP A 442 23.10 -20.19 -22.81
C ASP A 442 24.21 -20.67 -21.87
N GLU A 443 24.17 -20.32 -20.58
CA GLU A 443 25.09 -20.87 -19.57
C GLU A 443 24.89 -22.38 -19.39
N SER A 444 23.64 -22.82 -19.42
CA SER A 444 23.24 -24.24 -19.40
C SER A 444 23.88 -24.98 -20.59
N LEU A 445 23.79 -24.41 -21.79
CA LEU A 445 24.36 -24.97 -23.01
C LEU A 445 25.89 -24.91 -23.07
N ALA A 446 26.51 -23.86 -22.53
CA ALA A 446 27.97 -23.72 -22.42
C ALA A 446 28.54 -24.76 -21.44
N ARG A 447 27.91 -24.92 -20.27
CA ARG A 447 28.25 -25.96 -19.29
C ARG A 447 28.11 -27.36 -19.88
N ARG A 448 27.05 -27.61 -20.65
CA ARG A 448 26.90 -28.86 -21.40
C ARG A 448 28.06 -29.10 -22.36
N ARG A 449 28.45 -28.11 -23.18
CA ARG A 449 29.57 -28.27 -24.13
C ARG A 449 30.88 -28.59 -23.40
N GLN A 450 31.14 -27.92 -22.28
CA GLN A 450 32.29 -28.18 -21.44
C GLN A 450 32.27 -29.62 -20.89
N LEU A 451 31.15 -30.06 -20.31
CA LEU A 451 31.01 -31.42 -19.77
C LEU A 451 31.04 -32.49 -20.88
N GLN A 452 30.43 -32.24 -22.03
CA GLN A 452 30.42 -33.15 -23.17
C GLN A 452 31.83 -33.36 -23.76
N SER A 453 32.69 -32.34 -23.70
CA SER A 453 34.09 -32.46 -24.09
C SER A 453 34.92 -33.37 -23.16
N GLN A 454 34.43 -33.61 -21.94
CA GLN A 454 35.13 -34.41 -20.93
C GLN A 454 34.53 -35.81 -20.73
N VAL A 455 33.22 -35.99 -20.96
CA VAL A 455 32.49 -37.21 -20.54
C VAL A 455 31.72 -37.89 -21.70
N GLY A 456 31.80 -37.36 -22.93
CA GLY A 456 31.12 -37.95 -24.09
C GLY A 456 29.63 -37.56 -24.20
N LYS A 457 28.85 -38.30 -25.00
CA LYS A 457 27.46 -37.94 -25.39
C LYS A 457 26.53 -37.96 -24.17
N LEU A 458 26.11 -36.78 -23.73
CA LEU A 458 25.18 -36.57 -22.62
C LEU A 458 23.78 -36.25 -23.16
N GLU A 459 22.75 -36.93 -22.65
CA GLU A 459 21.38 -36.43 -22.77
C GLU A 459 21.21 -35.20 -21.88
N PHE A 460 20.83 -34.07 -22.47
CA PHE A 460 20.74 -32.80 -21.77
C PHE A 460 19.45 -32.07 -22.13
N THR A 461 18.66 -31.75 -21.10
CA THR A 461 17.55 -30.80 -21.18
C THR A 461 18.00 -29.49 -20.53
N PRO A 462 17.98 -28.35 -21.26
CA PRO A 462 18.28 -27.05 -20.68
C PRO A 462 17.40 -26.79 -19.45
N ARG A 463 18.02 -26.46 -18.32
CA ARG A 463 17.30 -26.07 -17.10
C ARG A 463 17.26 -24.55 -17.00
N PRO A 464 16.07 -23.92 -17.05
CA PRO A 464 15.94 -22.48 -16.85
C PRO A 464 16.27 -22.11 -15.40
N ARG A 465 16.58 -20.82 -15.19
CA ARG A 465 16.81 -20.25 -13.85
C ARG A 465 15.57 -20.36 -12.95
N HIS A 466 15.72 -20.80 -11.71
CA HIS A 466 14.60 -20.94 -10.73
C HIS A 466 14.69 -19.95 -9.57
N ASP A 467 15.56 -18.96 -9.70
CA ASP A 467 15.88 -18.00 -8.67
C ASP A 467 14.97 -16.76 -8.74
N ALA A 468 14.27 -16.53 -9.85
CA ALA A 468 13.28 -15.47 -9.98
C ALA A 468 11.87 -15.94 -9.64
N ASP A 469 11.10 -15.05 -9.01
CA ASP A 469 9.72 -15.32 -8.59
C ASP A 469 8.70 -14.61 -9.50
N MET A 470 9.12 -13.61 -10.27
CA MET A 470 8.26 -12.91 -11.24
C MET A 470 9.04 -12.30 -12.43
N LEU A 471 8.34 -11.99 -13.51
CA LEU A 471 8.84 -11.25 -14.67
C LEU A 471 8.05 -9.95 -14.87
N PHE A 472 8.72 -8.81 -14.83
CA PHE A 472 8.18 -7.56 -15.34
C PHE A 472 8.49 -7.47 -16.84
N LEU A 473 7.45 -7.33 -17.64
CA LEU A 473 7.50 -7.25 -19.09
C LEU A 473 6.97 -5.90 -19.55
N LEU A 474 7.77 -5.13 -20.27
CA LEU A 474 7.25 -4.08 -21.13
C LEU A 474 7.19 -4.64 -22.55
N ALA A 475 6.00 -4.78 -23.13
CA ALA A 475 5.85 -5.24 -24.51
C ALA A 475 4.61 -4.66 -25.18
N LYS A 476 4.66 -4.58 -26.52
CA LYS A 476 3.48 -4.41 -27.37
C LYS A 476 2.76 -5.76 -27.53
N PRO A 477 1.48 -5.80 -27.94
CA PRO A 477 0.76 -7.06 -28.12
C PRO A 477 1.50 -8.00 -29.08
N THR A 478 2.05 -7.46 -30.17
CA THR A 478 2.81 -8.22 -31.19
C THR A 478 4.02 -8.96 -30.60
N ASP A 479 4.75 -8.34 -29.69
CA ASP A 479 5.96 -8.92 -29.10
C ASP A 479 5.58 -9.85 -27.95
N ALA A 480 4.58 -9.48 -27.14
CA ALA A 480 4.10 -10.29 -26.02
C ALA A 480 3.48 -11.63 -26.46
N ARG A 481 2.75 -11.63 -27.59
CA ARG A 481 2.20 -12.84 -28.23
C ARG A 481 3.28 -13.81 -28.70
N ILE A 482 4.54 -13.38 -28.77
CA ILE A 482 5.70 -14.25 -29.03
C ILE A 482 6.39 -14.64 -27.72
N ILE A 483 6.63 -13.67 -26.84
CA ILE A 483 7.38 -13.87 -25.58
C ILE A 483 6.67 -14.87 -24.67
N ARG A 484 5.36 -14.72 -24.45
CA ARG A 484 4.64 -15.56 -23.48
C ARG A 484 4.57 -17.04 -23.89
N PRO A 485 4.28 -17.39 -25.17
CA PRO A 485 4.43 -18.78 -25.63
C PRO A 485 5.85 -19.33 -25.55
N LEU A 486 6.87 -18.50 -25.77
CA LEU A 486 8.28 -18.93 -25.61
C LEU A 486 8.61 -19.27 -24.15
N LEU A 487 8.09 -18.52 -23.17
CA LEU A 487 8.22 -18.87 -21.75
C LEU A 487 7.56 -20.24 -21.46
N SER A 488 6.39 -20.51 -22.05
CA SER A 488 5.71 -21.81 -21.95
C SER A 488 6.52 -22.93 -22.59
N PHE A 489 7.10 -22.69 -23.76
CA PHE A 489 7.95 -23.65 -24.49
C PHE A 489 9.17 -24.06 -23.66
N TYR A 490 9.81 -23.10 -22.98
CA TYR A 490 10.92 -23.36 -22.05
C TYR A 490 10.48 -23.86 -20.67
N ARG A 491 9.19 -24.17 -20.48
CA ARG A 491 8.60 -24.68 -19.22
C ARG A 491 8.75 -23.71 -18.03
N VAL A 492 8.74 -22.41 -18.29
CA VAL A 492 8.84 -21.34 -17.29
C VAL A 492 7.45 -20.80 -16.91
N ASN A 493 6.42 -21.65 -16.95
CA ASN A 493 5.04 -21.28 -16.62
C ASN A 493 4.83 -20.93 -15.14
N TYR A 494 5.77 -21.28 -14.26
CA TYR A 494 5.74 -20.90 -12.85
C TYR A 494 6.06 -19.42 -12.64
N LEU A 495 6.62 -18.74 -13.64
CA LEU A 495 7.02 -17.34 -13.54
C LEU A 495 5.85 -16.44 -13.99
N PRO A 496 5.10 -15.82 -13.06
CA PRO A 496 4.03 -14.90 -13.41
C PRO A 496 4.60 -13.67 -14.13
N VAL A 497 3.83 -13.18 -15.11
CA VAL A 497 4.23 -12.07 -15.97
C VAL A 497 3.36 -10.85 -15.67
N TYR A 498 4.01 -9.78 -15.25
CA TYR A 498 3.40 -8.49 -14.93
C TYR A 498 3.80 -7.46 -15.98
N SER A 499 2.84 -6.70 -16.50
CA SER A 499 3.06 -5.75 -17.59
C SER A 499 2.31 -4.43 -17.40
N THR A 500 2.67 -3.44 -18.20
CA THR A 500 1.87 -2.22 -18.41
C THR A 500 0.76 -2.48 -19.41
N SER A 501 -0.19 -1.54 -19.54
CA SER A 501 -1.30 -1.59 -20.49
C SER A 501 -0.88 -1.67 -21.96
N LYS A 502 0.40 -1.40 -22.28
CA LYS A 502 0.95 -1.55 -23.64
C LYS A 502 0.89 -2.96 -24.18
N VAL A 503 0.75 -3.97 -23.33
CA VAL A 503 0.60 -5.37 -23.75
C VAL A 503 -0.73 -5.63 -24.45
N TYR A 504 -1.71 -4.75 -24.25
CA TYR A 504 -3.05 -4.88 -24.80
C TYR A 504 -3.31 -3.83 -25.88
N SER A 505 -3.84 -4.26 -27.03
CA SER A 505 -4.21 -3.38 -28.14
C SER A 505 -5.35 -2.43 -27.78
N GLY A 506 -6.13 -2.77 -26.75
CA GLY A 506 -7.37 -2.09 -26.38
C GLY A 506 -8.62 -2.68 -27.04
N LYS A 507 -8.46 -3.69 -27.89
CA LYS A 507 -9.54 -4.44 -28.54
C LYS A 507 -9.37 -5.93 -28.29
N PRO A 508 -10.42 -6.65 -27.87
CA PRO A 508 -10.31 -8.10 -27.71
C PRO A 508 -10.01 -8.75 -29.06
N GLU A 509 -8.91 -9.50 -29.14
CA GLU A 509 -8.58 -10.35 -30.29
C GLU A 509 -8.48 -11.81 -29.81
N PRO A 510 -9.59 -12.50 -29.47
CA PRO A 510 -9.54 -13.73 -28.67
C PRO A 510 -8.63 -14.83 -29.23
N SER A 511 -8.54 -14.97 -30.55
CA SER A 511 -7.66 -15.94 -31.21
C SER A 511 -6.17 -15.65 -31.01
N GLN A 512 -5.78 -14.37 -30.95
CA GLN A 512 -4.40 -13.94 -30.76
C GLN A 512 -4.07 -13.68 -29.28
N ASP A 513 -5.03 -13.19 -28.50
CA ASP A 513 -4.87 -12.85 -27.09
C ASP A 513 -4.84 -14.10 -26.19
N ASN A 514 -5.21 -15.27 -26.70
CA ASN A 514 -4.99 -16.53 -26.00
C ASN A 514 -3.49 -16.78 -25.73
N ASP A 515 -2.59 -16.29 -26.60
CA ASP A 515 -1.14 -16.34 -26.40
C ASP A 515 -0.66 -15.45 -25.23
N LEU A 516 -1.50 -14.50 -24.79
CA LEU A 516 -1.21 -13.61 -23.66
C LEU A 516 -1.73 -14.17 -22.32
N SER A 517 -2.34 -15.36 -22.33
CA SER A 517 -2.97 -15.96 -21.14
C SER A 517 -2.04 -15.99 -19.92
N GLY A 518 -2.57 -15.53 -18.80
CA GLY A 518 -1.88 -15.41 -17.52
C GLY A 518 -1.12 -14.10 -17.31
N ILE A 519 -0.89 -13.26 -18.33
CA ILE A 519 -0.26 -11.94 -18.14
C ILE A 519 -1.21 -11.04 -17.35
N ILE A 520 -0.68 -10.41 -16.31
CA ILE A 520 -1.37 -9.40 -15.49
C ILE A 520 -0.89 -8.02 -15.92
N PHE A 521 -1.79 -7.06 -16.06
CA PHE A 521 -1.43 -5.67 -16.30
C PHE A 521 -2.41 -4.69 -15.65
N CYS A 522 -1.94 -3.45 -15.47
CA CYS A 522 -2.76 -2.34 -14.98
C CYS A 522 -2.92 -1.27 -16.07
N GLY A 523 -4.11 -0.67 -16.17
CA GLY A 523 -4.45 0.33 -17.18
C GLY A 523 -5.76 1.06 -16.88
N GLU A 524 -6.22 1.86 -17.85
CA GLU A 524 -7.50 2.60 -17.73
C GLU A 524 -8.68 1.64 -17.47
N PRO A 525 -9.67 2.03 -16.65
CA PRO A 525 -10.80 1.18 -16.26
C PRO A 525 -11.52 0.52 -17.45
N SER A 526 -11.74 1.26 -18.53
CA SER A 526 -12.47 0.78 -19.70
C SER A 526 -11.82 -0.43 -20.38
N LYS A 527 -10.50 -0.61 -20.27
CA LYS A 527 -9.80 -1.79 -20.81
C LYS A 527 -10.26 -3.12 -20.19
N PHE A 528 -11.01 -3.06 -19.09
CA PHE A 528 -11.48 -4.21 -18.33
C PHE A 528 -13.00 -4.36 -18.36
N ASP A 529 -13.69 -3.54 -19.16
CA ASP A 529 -15.14 -3.59 -19.40
C ASP A 529 -15.42 -3.54 -20.91
N GLN A 530 -16.12 -4.54 -21.44
CA GLN A 530 -16.38 -4.65 -22.88
C GLN A 530 -17.39 -3.62 -23.37
N ILE A 531 -18.38 -3.27 -22.54
CA ILE A 531 -19.40 -2.29 -22.89
C ILE A 531 -18.76 -0.92 -22.94
N GLU A 532 -17.98 -0.55 -21.91
CA GLU A 532 -17.25 0.72 -21.90
C GLU A 532 -16.25 0.83 -23.06
N GLN A 533 -15.56 -0.27 -23.42
CA GLN A 533 -14.68 -0.32 -24.59
C GLN A 533 -15.43 0.02 -25.88
N GLN A 534 -16.59 -0.59 -26.10
CA GLN A 534 -17.39 -0.35 -27.29
C GLN A 534 -17.90 1.09 -27.34
N GLU A 535 -18.45 1.61 -26.24
CA GLU A 535 -18.92 3.00 -26.14
C GLU A 535 -17.81 4.01 -26.42
N GLN A 536 -16.60 3.77 -25.90
CA GLN A 536 -15.44 4.62 -26.17
C GLN A 536 -15.02 4.59 -27.62
N GLU A 537 -15.11 3.45 -28.29
CA GLU A 537 -14.79 3.33 -29.71
C GLU A 537 -15.81 4.03 -30.61
N GLU A 538 -17.09 3.91 -30.29
CA GLU A 538 -18.16 4.62 -30.98
C GLU A 538 -17.98 6.14 -30.84
N THR A 539 -17.73 6.59 -29.61
CA THR A 539 -17.41 7.99 -29.28
C THR A 539 -16.17 8.47 -30.05
N ALA A 540 -15.09 7.70 -30.03
CA ALA A 540 -13.86 8.05 -30.74
C ALA A 540 -14.07 8.11 -32.25
N SER A 541 -14.85 7.18 -32.82
CA SER A 541 -15.22 7.17 -34.25
C SER A 541 -16.02 8.41 -34.63
N GLN A 542 -17.04 8.77 -33.83
CA GLN A 542 -17.86 9.96 -34.01
C GLN A 542 -17.00 11.24 -34.08
N TYR A 543 -15.99 11.34 -33.21
CA TYR A 543 -15.08 12.48 -33.15
C TYR A 543 -13.83 12.35 -34.03
N GLN A 544 -13.73 11.31 -34.87
CA GLN A 544 -12.59 11.05 -35.75
C GLN A 544 -11.26 10.94 -34.98
N VAL A 545 -11.31 10.42 -33.76
CA VAL A 545 -10.17 10.10 -32.91
C VAL A 545 -9.74 8.66 -33.20
N ALA A 546 -8.49 8.48 -33.63
CA ALA A 546 -7.94 7.13 -33.82
C ALA A 546 -7.95 6.35 -32.50
N VAL A 547 -8.23 5.04 -32.55
CA VAL A 547 -8.30 4.14 -31.36
C VAL A 547 -7.06 4.28 -30.46
N ARG A 548 -5.87 4.40 -31.05
CA ARG A 548 -4.60 4.61 -30.31
C ARG A 548 -4.55 5.89 -29.45
N ASN A 549 -5.45 6.85 -29.73
CA ASN A 549 -5.57 8.14 -29.05
C ASN A 549 -6.76 8.18 -28.09
N ILE A 550 -7.53 7.10 -27.91
CA ILE A 550 -8.60 7.02 -26.89
C ILE A 550 -8.08 7.39 -25.49
N PRO A 551 -6.89 6.97 -25.04
CA PRO A 551 -6.36 7.43 -23.75
C PRO A 551 -6.23 8.96 -23.64
N LEU A 552 -5.97 9.66 -24.75
CA LEU A 552 -5.89 11.12 -24.78
C LEU A 552 -7.28 11.77 -24.81
N LEU A 553 -8.28 11.11 -25.39
CA LEU A 553 -9.69 11.48 -25.25
C LEU A 553 -10.11 11.37 -23.78
N ASN A 554 -9.80 10.25 -23.11
CA ASN A 554 -10.06 10.03 -21.69
C ASN A 554 -9.33 11.06 -20.81
N LEU A 555 -8.08 11.40 -21.14
CA LEU A 555 -7.34 12.48 -20.46
C LEU A 555 -8.05 13.83 -20.61
N GLY A 556 -8.58 14.14 -21.79
CA GLY A 556 -9.36 15.36 -22.03
C GLY A 556 -10.62 15.40 -21.18
N PHE A 557 -11.34 14.29 -21.08
CA PHE A 557 -12.51 14.14 -20.23
C PHE A 557 -12.17 14.44 -18.76
N ASP A 558 -11.13 13.79 -18.24
CA ASP A 558 -10.69 13.97 -16.86
C ASP A 558 -10.14 15.38 -16.59
N THR A 559 -9.50 15.98 -17.59
CA THR A 559 -9.00 17.36 -17.53
C THR A 559 -10.15 18.36 -17.34
N TYR A 560 -11.27 18.18 -18.05
CA TYR A 560 -12.44 19.04 -17.87
C TYR A 560 -13.03 18.87 -16.46
N ASN A 561 -13.17 17.62 -15.98
CA ASN A 561 -13.64 17.36 -14.61
C ASN A 561 -12.71 17.93 -13.54
N MET A 562 -11.43 18.08 -13.85
CA MET A 562 -10.45 18.70 -12.96
C MET A 562 -10.67 20.21 -12.77
N ILE A 563 -11.46 20.89 -13.60
CA ILE A 563 -11.77 22.31 -13.41
C ILE A 563 -12.43 22.55 -12.04
N SER A 564 -13.40 21.71 -11.66
CA SER A 564 -14.01 21.73 -10.33
C SER A 564 -13.30 20.78 -9.36
N GLY A 565 -12.74 19.68 -9.86
CA GLY A 565 -12.04 18.68 -9.07
C GLY A 565 -10.76 19.19 -8.39
N LEU A 566 -10.04 20.13 -9.00
CA LEU A 566 -8.77 20.62 -8.48
C LEU A 566 -8.95 21.31 -7.12
N SER A 567 -9.97 22.14 -6.96
CA SER A 567 -10.30 22.79 -5.69
C SER A 567 -10.60 21.77 -4.58
N VAL A 568 -11.23 20.65 -4.94
CA VAL A 568 -11.55 19.57 -4.00
C VAL A 568 -10.27 18.89 -3.54
N LEU A 569 -9.38 18.53 -4.47
CA LEU A 569 -8.13 17.87 -4.16
C LEU A 569 -7.14 18.78 -3.40
N GLN A 570 -7.16 20.09 -3.65
CA GLN A 570 -6.38 21.08 -2.88
C GLN A 570 -6.84 21.17 -1.42
N LYS A 571 -8.16 21.15 -1.18
CA LYS A 571 -8.74 21.19 0.18
C LYS A 571 -8.44 19.92 0.96
N ASP A 572 -8.49 18.77 0.30
CA ASP A 572 -8.26 17.49 0.95
C ASP A 572 -7.52 16.54 -0.02
N PRO A 573 -6.18 16.44 0.10
CA PRO A 573 -5.37 15.52 -0.70
C PRO A 573 -5.69 14.03 -0.49
N THR A 574 -6.50 13.69 0.52
CA THR A 574 -7.01 12.33 0.72
C THR A 574 -8.23 12.01 -0.13
N GLN A 575 -8.82 13.01 -0.80
CA GLN A 575 -9.91 12.79 -1.74
C GLN A 575 -9.43 12.04 -2.99
N ARG A 576 -10.39 11.37 -3.61
CA ARG A 576 -10.21 10.55 -4.80
C ARG A 576 -11.31 10.92 -5.78
N LEU A 577 -10.93 11.32 -7.01
CA LEU A 577 -11.89 11.62 -8.07
C LEU A 577 -11.95 10.43 -9.04
N GLN A 578 -13.16 9.99 -9.38
CA GLN A 578 -13.32 8.95 -10.40
C GLN A 578 -13.14 9.59 -11.79
N GLY A 579 -12.18 9.08 -12.56
CA GLY A 579 -11.89 9.52 -13.93
C GLY A 579 -11.87 8.37 -14.92
N LYS A 580 -11.98 8.70 -16.21
CA LYS A 580 -11.85 7.77 -17.34
C LYS A 580 -10.42 7.22 -17.47
N THR A 581 -9.41 7.93 -16.97
CA THR A 581 -8.01 7.48 -16.93
C THR A 581 -7.64 6.73 -15.64
N GLY A 582 -8.57 6.59 -14.70
CA GLY A 582 -8.37 5.95 -13.39
C GLY A 582 -8.91 6.80 -12.24
N VAL A 583 -8.67 6.34 -11.02
CA VAL A 583 -8.97 7.11 -9.80
C VAL A 583 -7.87 8.15 -9.58
N LEU A 584 -8.23 9.43 -9.55
CA LEU A 584 -7.30 10.56 -9.52
C LEU A 584 -7.10 11.09 -8.11
N TRP A 585 -5.87 11.44 -7.76
CA TRP A 585 -5.55 12.20 -6.54
C TRP A 585 -4.40 13.16 -6.76
N LEU A 586 -4.30 14.17 -5.90
CA LEU A 586 -3.20 15.11 -5.88
C LEU A 586 -2.11 14.61 -4.94
N ASP A 587 -0.88 14.47 -5.45
CA ASP A 587 0.28 14.19 -4.60
C ASP A 587 0.87 15.47 -4.00
N LYS A 588 1.87 15.30 -3.12
CA LYS A 588 2.58 16.39 -2.45
C LYS A 588 3.35 17.32 -3.39
N ASP A 589 3.61 16.88 -4.62
CA ASP A 589 4.37 17.59 -5.64
C ASP A 589 3.44 18.24 -6.67
N ASN A 590 2.15 18.37 -6.33
CA ASN A 590 1.08 18.90 -7.17
C ASN A 590 0.85 18.13 -8.49
N ASN A 591 1.23 16.86 -8.54
CA ASN A 591 0.89 16.01 -9.67
C ASN A 591 -0.42 15.29 -9.42
N ILE A 592 -1.26 15.24 -10.44
CA ILE A 592 -2.43 14.38 -10.49
C ILE A 592 -1.95 12.98 -10.83
N ARG A 593 -1.97 12.11 -9.81
CA ARG A 593 -1.64 10.69 -9.91
C ARG A 593 -2.90 9.89 -10.24
N ARG A 594 -2.72 8.70 -10.81
CA ARG A 594 -3.81 7.83 -11.27
C ARG A 594 -3.68 6.45 -10.65
N GLN A 595 -4.78 5.90 -10.18
CA GLN A 595 -4.88 4.54 -9.66
C GLN A 595 -5.74 3.80 -10.65
N LEU A 596 -5.11 2.81 -11.25
CA LEU A 596 -5.54 2.12 -12.44
C LEU A 596 -6.29 0.87 -12.05
N THR A 597 -7.03 0.31 -13.00
CA THR A 597 -7.60 -1.02 -12.84
C THR A 597 -6.56 -2.03 -13.31
N CYS A 598 -6.41 -3.13 -12.57
CA CYS A 598 -5.59 -4.26 -12.97
C CYS A 598 -6.47 -5.45 -13.35
N GLY A 599 -5.97 -6.26 -14.26
CA GLY A 599 -6.64 -7.45 -14.75
C GLY A 599 -5.67 -8.44 -15.38
N GLN A 600 -6.18 -9.60 -15.72
CA GLN A 600 -5.40 -10.71 -16.25
C GLN A 600 -6.01 -11.21 -17.56
N PHE A 601 -5.16 -11.58 -18.51
CA PHE A 601 -5.61 -12.32 -19.69
C PHE A 601 -6.03 -13.74 -19.31
N LYS A 602 -7.26 -14.12 -19.67
CA LYS A 602 -7.80 -15.47 -19.53
C LYS A 602 -8.68 -15.80 -20.74
N ASP A 603 -8.38 -16.92 -21.39
CA ASP A 603 -9.14 -17.44 -22.53
C ASP A 603 -9.33 -16.42 -23.67
N GLY A 604 -8.32 -15.58 -23.94
CA GLY A 604 -8.35 -14.54 -24.97
C GLY A 604 -9.04 -13.23 -24.58
N TYR A 605 -9.48 -13.09 -23.33
CA TYR A 605 -10.11 -11.87 -22.81
C TYR A 605 -9.39 -11.34 -21.58
N VAL A 606 -9.52 -10.05 -21.31
CA VAL A 606 -9.01 -9.46 -20.07
C VAL A 606 -10.10 -9.55 -19.00
N GLN A 607 -9.79 -10.19 -17.87
CA GLN A 607 -10.64 -10.26 -16.70
C GLN A 607 -10.17 -9.29 -15.63
N LYS A 608 -11.08 -8.43 -15.15
CA LYS A 608 -10.82 -7.47 -14.08
C LYS A 608 -10.46 -8.18 -12.77
N ILE A 609 -9.36 -7.77 -12.14
CA ILE A 609 -8.99 -8.19 -10.78
C ILE A 609 -9.47 -7.15 -9.77
N GLY A 610 -9.17 -5.87 -10.01
CA GLY A 610 -9.46 -4.80 -9.04
C GLY A 610 -8.66 -3.53 -9.32
N LEU A 611 -8.62 -2.60 -8.38
CA LEU A 611 -7.75 -1.42 -8.46
C LEU A 611 -6.30 -1.81 -8.13
N GLY A 612 -5.35 -1.17 -8.80
CA GLY A 612 -3.92 -1.32 -8.55
C GLY A 612 -3.58 -0.84 -7.13
N PRO A 613 -2.74 -1.58 -6.38
CA PRO A 613 -2.29 -1.13 -5.07
C PRO A 613 -1.43 0.13 -5.20
N VAL A 614 -1.61 1.07 -4.27
CA VAL A 614 -0.75 2.25 -4.14
C VAL A 614 0.10 2.05 -2.88
N LEU A 615 1.30 1.52 -3.05
CA LEU A 615 2.26 1.39 -1.95
C LEU A 615 3.14 2.63 -1.90
N GLN A 616 3.13 3.29 -0.74
CA GLN A 616 4.15 4.27 -0.41
C GLN A 616 5.37 3.51 0.12
N ALA A 617 6.56 3.80 -0.41
CA ALA A 617 7.80 3.41 0.25
C ALA A 617 7.73 3.94 1.69
N GLU A 618 7.87 3.07 2.69
CA GLU A 618 7.51 3.35 4.08
C GLU A 618 8.04 4.71 4.56
N ASP A 619 7.13 5.64 4.89
CA ASP A 619 7.45 6.71 5.82
C ASP A 619 7.66 6.04 7.19
N GLN A 620 8.93 5.86 7.55
CA GLN A 620 9.41 5.23 8.79
C GLN A 620 8.86 5.88 10.10
N ALA A 621 8.05 6.93 9.99
CA ALA A 621 7.54 7.73 11.10
C ALA A 621 6.29 7.16 11.80
N THR A 622 5.49 6.29 11.16
CA THR A 622 4.19 5.85 11.74
C THR A 622 4.27 4.64 12.68
N SER A 623 5.45 4.00 12.80
CA SER A 623 5.64 2.89 13.75
C SER A 623 5.98 3.33 15.17
N SER A 624 6.22 4.62 15.43
CA SER A 624 6.72 5.12 16.72
C SER A 624 5.59 5.44 17.73
N LEU A 625 4.53 6.13 17.30
CA LEU A 625 3.50 6.66 18.22
C LEU A 625 2.65 5.58 18.91
N PHE A 626 2.39 4.44 18.24
CA PHE A 626 1.59 3.34 18.83
C PHE A 626 2.43 2.26 19.53
N GLU A 627 3.75 2.17 19.26
CA GLU A 627 4.63 1.23 19.98
C GLU A 627 4.91 1.68 21.42
N GLU A 628 4.78 2.97 21.70
CA GLU A 628 5.01 3.56 23.03
C GLU A 628 3.83 3.30 24.00
N GLN A 629 2.58 3.35 23.52
CA GLN A 629 1.38 3.08 24.35
C GLN A 629 1.23 1.61 24.79
N LEU A 630 1.72 0.66 23.99
CA LEU A 630 1.75 -0.76 24.39
C LEU A 630 2.77 -1.04 25.51
N GLN A 631 3.75 -0.15 25.73
CA GLN A 631 4.72 -0.28 26.83
C GLN A 631 4.21 0.38 28.13
N THR A 632 3.31 1.36 28.05
CA THR A 632 2.81 2.08 29.23
C THR A 632 1.68 1.37 29.97
N ASN A 633 0.92 0.49 29.31
CA ASN A 633 -0.21 -0.22 29.92
C ASN A 633 0.16 -1.48 30.73
N GLU A 634 1.45 -1.80 30.89
CA GLU A 634 1.92 -2.91 31.76
C GLU A 634 2.36 -2.47 33.18
N LYS A 635 2.09 -1.22 33.61
CA LYS A 635 2.31 -0.85 35.02
C LYS A 635 1.16 -1.36 35.90
N PRO A 636 1.43 -2.07 37.01
CA PRO A 636 0.37 -2.50 37.92
C PRO A 636 -0.29 -1.29 38.58
N HIS A 637 -1.61 -1.28 38.58
CA HIS A 637 -2.44 -0.42 39.43
C HIS A 637 -2.04 -0.64 40.90
N ASN A 638 -1.20 0.25 41.44
CA ASN A 638 -1.17 0.50 42.87
C ASN A 638 -2.08 1.69 43.13
N GLY A 639 -3.25 1.40 43.72
CA GLY A 639 -4.13 2.43 44.23
C GLY A 639 -3.44 3.18 45.37
N HIS A 640 -3.29 4.50 45.20
CA HIS A 640 -3.61 5.48 46.23
C HIS A 640 -3.83 6.82 45.53
N GLY A 641 -5.06 7.31 45.63
CA GLY A 641 -5.43 8.60 45.08
C GLY A 641 -4.74 9.74 45.82
N GLN A 642 -4.34 10.76 45.08
CA GLN A 642 -4.38 12.15 45.50
C GLN A 642 -4.49 13.02 44.24
N TYR A 643 -5.65 13.67 44.10
CA TYR A 643 -5.85 14.74 43.13
C TYR A 643 -4.90 15.89 43.46
N LYS A 644 -4.03 16.27 42.52
CA LYS A 644 -3.40 17.59 42.48
C LYS A 644 -3.64 18.21 41.11
N THR A 645 -4.56 19.16 41.11
CA THR A 645 -4.75 20.19 40.08
C THR A 645 -3.43 20.90 39.81
N LEU A 646 -2.99 20.96 38.55
CA LEU A 646 -1.97 21.90 38.12
C LEU A 646 -2.46 22.70 36.90
N ARG A 647 -2.58 23.99 37.18
CA ARG A 647 -2.91 25.12 36.32
C ARG A 647 -1.89 25.26 35.20
N THR A 648 -2.41 25.69 34.07
CA THR A 648 -1.74 26.36 32.95
C THR A 648 -0.84 27.51 33.41
N GLU A 649 0.43 27.49 33.03
CA GLU A 649 1.24 28.70 32.83
C GLU A 649 2.14 28.52 31.60
N ALA A 650 1.97 29.42 30.63
CA ALA A 650 2.87 29.62 29.50
C ALA A 650 4.08 30.46 29.95
N PRO A 651 5.24 30.36 29.29
CA PRO A 651 6.22 31.43 29.34
C PRO A 651 6.42 32.08 27.97
N SER A 652 6.20 33.38 27.97
CA SER A 652 6.58 34.34 26.96
C SER A 652 8.05 34.77 27.14
N HIS A 653 8.62 35.25 26.04
CA HIS A 653 9.80 36.13 25.92
C HIS A 653 11.18 35.61 26.30
N PHE A 654 12.06 35.50 25.28
CA PHE A 654 13.41 36.04 25.36
C PHE A 654 13.83 36.65 24.02
N LYS A 655 14.23 37.92 24.05
CA LYS A 655 14.82 38.71 22.97
C LYS A 655 16.13 39.29 23.49
N LEU A 656 17.11 39.41 22.59
CA LEU A 656 18.35 40.24 22.64
C LEU A 656 19.50 39.64 23.50
N ASN A 657 20.78 39.69 23.12
CA ASN A 657 21.46 40.56 22.15
C ASN A 657 22.88 40.08 21.78
N SER A 658 23.35 40.54 20.60
CA SER A 658 24.73 40.89 20.17
C SER A 658 25.83 39.80 20.17
N GLN A 659 26.58 39.58 19.10
CA GLN A 659 27.34 40.53 18.26
C GLN A 659 27.34 40.14 16.78
#